data_AF-A0A2E7VK98-F1
#
_entry.id   AF-A0A2E7VK98-F1
#
_cell.length_a   1.000
_cell.length_b   1.000
_cell.length_c   1.000
_cell.angle_alpha   90.00
_cell.angle_beta   90.00
_cell.angle_gamma   90.00
#
_symmetry.space_group_name_H-M   'P 1'
#
loop_
_entity.id
_entity.type
_entity.pdbx_description
1 polymer ?
#
loop_
_entity_poly.entity_id
_entity_poly.type
_entity_poly.pdbx_seq_one_letter_code
_entity_poly.pdbx_strand_id
1 'polypeptide(L)'
;MGRTATTGGHAMDRSPEAIESGLPHHKKPWSQHDLLASTLSEYVDVLQQNGGRWPSWTVSSPTDDIHQDLIRLNSHLDRLGWMGKLTKDEPWVITVFPRPERQFPRFNTVLVFWLLSLLTLTLAGDHWMSKARPDAGWFHGSPFVDALLGYTLPVLLVLALASQVQRNVAARYGVRSGHLMPVPDFTIALYALGLFPSSWLFWPFGVLLIPTMPRMDARPWPHRASLGFAALSVPLVLGVSGAVMMLAGLTMTPEYLASSAMPLVSNPPLFISLFSTQLVGDDAFVRLLWAHPWVHAGGMLMLFAWISILPIPTFPGGRLLIARMGLLDGRSSSTQSLILVTLLFCAYIFGVFEQFSLWYLVFALLLPLLFFFGTDLRIPLILDETTGLSEQDHGRMGFLLLLVGVLLLPAAQPVLHESRWDDPLTHELIDPVAATLQDNGTWHSSTEVRLTNPSALSKPYAIGAFLQHPGQGWTVSWDCDGESTYSLDGDGCGADLLPQRTAFFWMNLTWDGPSQPTRANLSYVVSMNGGYEVVPAAVRPALEVVPDTSWYDVEVGAFVHRCLALTGDLIDSDSLNISVGEGIGSSVQTQLVALVDGDGLNTTVDEVPDRVCLEGLDPLVFDASMASITLNNDTFTPVLPPRRPLVAHVPEDGWLIQAEEGVSWEALLGGGDILSMEADHCPINASMSTPARPLGPSPWIWDLQVRSSGEIPMVEDDQNMTLRVPPGANMTLCKPGFNPYPALSFVAEDGPELLVSWMGSTSRFWTSPWAIASDGTVLNNGMTSFTLHNPTNSSVPFRLDRGGSFDDDWEHNWDGNSLSPGDTVFELTPPNAPLATMWLSFEAGSVVLHLSSYQ
;
A
#
# COMPACT_ATOMS: atom_id res chain seq x y z
N MET A 1 24.97 43.07 -86.93
CA MET A 1 24.80 44.39 -87.57
C MET A 1 26.03 45.21 -87.24
N GLY A 2 26.83 45.53 -88.25
CA GLY A 2 28.13 46.18 -88.05
C GLY A 2 28.05 47.69 -87.92
N ARG A 3 29.14 48.29 -87.44
CA ARG A 3 29.80 49.42 -88.11
C ARG A 3 31.19 49.66 -87.51
N THR A 4 32.17 49.60 -88.41
CA THR A 4 33.53 50.13 -88.32
C THR A 4 33.51 51.66 -88.34
N ALA A 5 34.47 52.32 -87.67
CA ALA A 5 35.14 53.52 -88.18
C ALA A 5 36.40 53.84 -87.35
N THR A 6 37.49 54.00 -88.10
CA THR A 6 38.88 54.30 -87.76
C THR A 6 39.17 55.80 -87.72
N THR A 7 40.44 56.12 -87.39
CA THR A 7 41.21 57.39 -87.56
C THR A 7 41.15 58.34 -86.35
N GLY A 8 42.22 58.97 -85.86
CA GLY A 8 43.63 59.07 -86.26
C GLY A 8 44.16 60.49 -85.92
N GLY A 9 45.40 60.61 -85.41
CA GLY A 9 46.26 61.78 -85.65
C GLY A 9 46.47 62.84 -84.55
N HIS A 10 47.58 62.69 -83.81
CA HIS A 10 48.65 63.65 -83.46
C HIS A 10 48.44 65.10 -82.94
N ALA A 11 49.08 65.35 -81.77
CA ALA A 11 49.90 66.51 -81.33
C ALA A 11 49.23 67.91 -81.22
N MET A 12 49.47 68.78 -80.22
CA MET A 12 50.70 69.11 -79.48
C MET A 12 50.36 69.97 -78.23
N ASP A 13 51.10 69.76 -77.13
CA ASP A 13 51.66 70.71 -76.15
C ASP A 13 50.80 71.78 -75.41
N ARG A 14 50.68 71.60 -74.08
CA ARG A 14 50.96 72.60 -73.01
C ARG A 14 50.71 71.99 -71.63
N SER A 15 51.78 71.80 -70.86
CA SER A 15 51.77 71.69 -69.39
C SER A 15 51.57 73.09 -68.77
N PRO A 16 51.36 73.26 -67.44
CA PRO A 16 51.37 72.29 -66.34
C PRO A 16 50.17 72.43 -65.37
N GLU A 17 49.74 71.34 -64.74
CA GLU A 17 49.14 71.44 -63.41
C GLU A 17 49.40 70.16 -62.63
N ALA A 18 49.84 70.37 -61.39
CA ALA A 18 50.28 69.34 -60.47
C ALA A 18 49.14 68.36 -60.19
N ILE A 19 49.35 67.09 -60.56
CA ILE A 19 48.56 65.99 -60.02
C ILE A 19 49.42 65.33 -58.94
N GLU A 20 48.88 65.43 -57.73
CA GLU A 20 49.34 64.80 -56.51
C GLU A 20 49.69 63.33 -56.70
N SER A 21 50.70 62.91 -55.94
CA SER A 21 51.25 61.57 -55.88
C SER A 21 50.19 60.49 -55.72
N GLY A 22 49.94 59.73 -56.78
CA GLY A 22 49.33 58.41 -56.67
C GLY A 22 50.21 57.48 -55.84
N LEU A 23 49.56 56.61 -55.03
CA LEU A 23 50.21 55.54 -54.28
C LEU A 23 51.22 54.79 -55.15
N PRO A 24 52.43 54.47 -54.64
CA PRO A 24 53.44 53.75 -55.41
C PRO A 24 52.86 52.43 -55.92
N HIS A 25 52.76 52.28 -57.23
CA HIS A 25 52.25 51.07 -57.85
C HIS A 25 53.23 49.91 -57.56
N HIS A 26 52.83 48.97 -56.71
CA HIS A 26 53.63 47.76 -56.48
C HIS A 26 53.78 46.99 -57.80
N LYS A 27 54.98 46.46 -58.06
CA LYS A 27 55.36 45.81 -59.34
C LYS A 27 54.66 44.47 -59.60
N LYS A 28 53.95 43.91 -58.60
CA LYS A 28 53.16 42.68 -58.67
C LYS A 28 51.82 42.89 -57.96
N PRO A 29 50.69 42.39 -58.50
CA PRO A 29 49.42 42.40 -57.78
C PRO A 29 49.54 41.55 -56.52
N TRP A 30 49.02 42.05 -55.39
CA TRP A 30 48.99 41.28 -54.15
C TRP A 30 48.06 40.09 -54.30
N SER A 31 48.51 38.92 -53.88
CA SER A 31 47.59 37.81 -53.64
C SER A 31 46.76 38.09 -52.38
N GLN A 32 45.63 37.40 -52.22
CA GLN A 32 44.84 37.48 -50.98
C GLN A 32 45.68 37.10 -49.75
N HIS A 33 46.64 36.17 -49.91
CA HIS A 33 47.56 35.78 -48.86
C HIS A 33 48.50 36.95 -48.51
N ASP A 34 49.03 37.69 -49.51
CA ASP A 34 49.91 38.84 -49.27
C ASP A 34 49.18 40.02 -48.61
N LEU A 35 47.91 40.26 -48.99
CA LEU A 35 47.08 41.31 -48.38
C LEU A 35 46.74 41.02 -46.92
N LEU A 36 46.43 39.77 -46.59
CA LEU A 36 46.20 39.37 -45.21
C LEU A 36 47.51 39.42 -44.41
N ALA A 37 48.64 39.04 -45.02
CA ALA A 37 49.96 39.15 -44.38
C ALA A 37 50.32 40.61 -44.03
N SER A 38 50.05 41.57 -44.94
CA SER A 38 50.28 42.98 -44.65
C SER A 38 49.39 43.49 -43.51
N THR A 39 48.13 43.07 -43.49
CA THR A 39 47.18 43.41 -42.40
C THR A 39 47.64 42.83 -41.06
N LEU A 40 48.17 41.60 -41.06
CA LEU A 40 48.73 40.97 -39.86
C LEU A 40 49.97 41.72 -39.35
N SER A 41 50.83 42.19 -40.24
CA SER A 41 52.07 42.90 -39.88
C SER A 41 51.87 44.21 -39.12
N GLU A 42 50.66 44.78 -39.13
CA GLU A 42 50.30 45.95 -38.32
C GLU A 42 50.11 45.62 -36.82
N TYR A 43 49.83 44.35 -36.51
CA TYR A 43 49.48 43.90 -35.16
C TYR A 43 50.49 42.88 -34.60
N VAL A 44 51.12 42.07 -35.45
CA VAL A 44 52.04 40.99 -35.07
C VAL A 44 53.23 40.92 -36.02
N ASP A 45 54.39 40.48 -35.54
CA ASP A 45 55.57 40.28 -36.39
C ASP A 45 55.43 38.99 -37.18
N VAL A 46 55.29 39.07 -38.51
CA VAL A 46 55.14 37.91 -39.39
C VAL A 46 56.52 37.33 -39.74
N LEU A 47 56.83 36.15 -39.22
CA LEU A 47 58.12 35.48 -39.38
C LEU A 47 58.18 34.62 -40.65
N GLN A 48 57.15 33.79 -40.86
CA GLN A 48 57.10 32.83 -41.96
C GLN A 48 55.68 32.64 -42.49
N GLN A 49 55.54 32.51 -43.80
CA GLN A 49 54.27 32.13 -44.43
C GLN A 49 54.14 30.61 -44.46
N ASN A 50 53.03 30.09 -43.92
CA ASN A 50 52.74 28.65 -43.86
C ASN A 50 51.64 28.29 -44.88
N GLY A 51 51.82 27.16 -45.57
CA GLY A 51 50.82 26.62 -46.50
C GLY A 51 49.70 25.86 -45.79
N GLY A 52 48.55 25.71 -46.46
CA GLY A 52 47.40 25.00 -45.90
C GLY A 52 46.12 25.28 -46.66
N ARG A 53 44.99 24.69 -46.19
CA ARG A 53 43.66 24.97 -46.74
C ARG A 53 43.22 26.42 -46.47
N TRP A 54 43.66 26.98 -45.34
CA TRP A 54 43.46 28.37 -44.97
C TRP A 54 44.82 29.06 -44.84
N PRO A 55 44.93 30.36 -45.18
CA PRO A 55 46.18 31.09 -45.07
C PRO A 55 46.62 31.17 -43.60
N SER A 56 47.89 30.85 -43.36
CA SER A 56 48.46 30.74 -42.01
C SER A 56 49.88 31.30 -41.96
N TRP A 57 50.25 31.88 -40.83
CA TRP A 57 51.55 32.52 -40.63
C TRP A 57 52.10 32.19 -39.27
N THR A 58 53.40 31.96 -39.26
CA THR A 58 54.19 31.95 -38.05
C THR A 58 54.45 33.40 -37.62
N VAL A 59 54.14 33.74 -36.37
CA VAL A 59 54.16 35.11 -35.84
C VAL A 59 54.84 35.20 -34.48
N SER A 60 55.34 36.38 -34.14
CA SER A 60 55.75 36.76 -32.77
C SER A 60 55.00 38.01 -32.31
N SER A 61 54.80 38.17 -31.00
CA SER A 61 54.16 39.38 -30.46
C SER A 61 55.19 40.49 -30.29
N PRO A 62 54.89 41.73 -30.73
CA PRO A 62 55.70 42.90 -30.45
C PRO A 62 55.64 43.35 -28.97
N THR A 63 54.62 42.92 -28.22
CA THR A 63 54.29 43.41 -26.86
C THR A 63 54.39 42.35 -25.77
N ASP A 64 54.97 41.18 -26.08
CA ASP A 64 55.00 39.96 -25.26
C ASP A 64 53.61 39.36 -24.89
N ASP A 65 52.49 40.03 -25.24
CA ASP A 65 51.12 39.54 -25.04
C ASP A 65 50.40 39.30 -26.38
N ILE A 66 50.71 38.15 -26.99
CA ILE A 66 50.12 37.72 -28.27
C ILE A 66 48.59 37.59 -28.21
N HIS A 67 48.01 37.38 -27.02
CA HIS A 67 46.59 37.16 -26.84
C HIS A 67 45.79 38.47 -26.96
N GLN A 68 46.30 39.55 -26.37
CA GLN A 68 45.71 40.88 -26.55
C GLN A 68 45.89 41.40 -27.98
N ASP A 69 47.02 41.12 -28.59
CA ASP A 69 47.28 41.47 -29.99
C ASP A 69 46.31 40.73 -30.93
N LEU A 70 45.98 39.47 -30.65
CA LEU A 70 44.96 38.71 -31.38
C LEU A 70 43.56 39.33 -31.26
N ILE A 71 43.18 39.84 -30.08
CA ILE A 71 41.88 40.51 -29.88
C ILE A 71 41.79 41.77 -30.73
N ARG A 72 42.85 42.59 -30.74
CA ARG A 72 42.93 43.81 -31.55
C ARG A 72 42.90 43.49 -33.05
N LEU A 73 43.69 42.50 -33.47
CA LEU A 73 43.70 42.01 -34.85
C LEU A 73 42.32 41.52 -35.28
N ASN A 74 41.65 40.69 -34.46
CA ASN A 74 40.31 40.20 -34.77
C ASN A 74 39.28 41.33 -34.85
N SER A 75 39.42 42.40 -34.06
CA SER A 75 38.54 43.57 -34.17
C SER A 75 38.67 44.29 -35.53
N HIS A 76 39.85 44.23 -36.15
CA HIS A 76 40.10 44.75 -37.49
C HIS A 76 39.59 43.76 -38.55
N LEU A 77 40.00 42.49 -38.46
CA LEU A 77 39.59 41.43 -39.40
C LEU A 77 38.07 41.26 -39.47
N ASP A 78 37.36 41.46 -38.36
CA ASP A 78 35.90 41.35 -38.31
C ASP A 78 35.20 42.33 -39.27
N ARG A 79 35.78 43.51 -39.49
CA ARG A 79 35.27 44.53 -40.44
C ARG A 79 35.46 44.10 -41.90
N LEU A 80 36.47 43.27 -42.16
CA LEU A 80 36.81 42.74 -43.48
C LEU A 80 36.11 41.40 -43.77
N GLY A 81 35.34 40.85 -42.82
CA GLY A 81 34.70 39.54 -42.95
C GLY A 81 35.64 38.36 -42.70
N TRP A 82 36.77 38.56 -42.02
CA TRP A 82 37.77 37.55 -41.68
C TRP A 82 37.90 37.38 -40.17
N MET A 83 38.51 36.28 -39.74
CA MET A 83 38.92 36.07 -38.36
C MET A 83 40.23 35.28 -38.30
N GLY A 84 41.06 35.58 -37.31
CA GLY A 84 42.29 34.89 -36.96
C GLY A 84 42.09 33.95 -35.77
N LYS A 85 42.56 32.72 -35.92
CA LYS A 85 42.72 31.74 -34.83
C LYS A 85 44.20 31.62 -34.48
N LEU A 86 44.52 31.70 -33.19
CA LEU A 86 45.85 31.47 -32.64
C LEU A 86 45.98 30.01 -32.21
N THR A 87 47.08 29.37 -32.63
CA THR A 87 47.46 28.01 -32.22
C THR A 87 48.85 28.04 -31.59
N LYS A 88 49.02 27.31 -30.48
CA LYS A 88 50.33 27.18 -29.82
C LYS A 88 51.24 26.32 -30.66
N ASP A 89 52.31 26.91 -31.13
CA ASP A 89 53.44 26.25 -31.77
C ASP A 89 54.72 27.03 -31.35
N GLU A 90 55.89 26.41 -31.43
CA GLU A 90 57.16 27.10 -31.18
C GLU A 90 57.82 27.42 -32.51
N PRO A 91 57.70 28.64 -33.08
CA PRO A 91 56.92 29.87 -32.75
C PRO A 91 55.40 29.88 -33.08
N TRP A 92 54.64 30.86 -32.52
CA TRP A 92 53.15 30.96 -32.62
C TRP A 92 52.63 30.96 -34.05
N VAL A 93 51.45 30.37 -34.28
CA VAL A 93 50.81 30.36 -35.61
C VAL A 93 49.43 31.01 -35.57
N ILE A 94 49.18 31.96 -36.47
CA ILE A 94 47.86 32.54 -36.73
C ILE A 94 47.32 31.99 -38.05
N THR A 95 46.12 31.42 -38.01
CA THR A 95 45.37 30.99 -39.21
C THR A 95 44.20 31.93 -39.44
N VAL A 96 44.09 32.52 -40.62
CA VAL A 96 43.00 33.45 -40.98
C VAL A 96 42.00 32.76 -41.90
N PHE A 97 40.71 32.88 -41.60
CA PHE A 97 39.63 32.22 -42.34
C PHE A 97 38.37 33.08 -42.36
N PRO A 98 37.46 32.90 -43.34
CA PRO A 98 36.34 33.79 -43.52
C PRO A 98 35.32 33.62 -42.39
N ARG A 99 34.67 34.71 -42.01
CA ARG A 99 33.61 34.71 -41.02
C ARG A 99 32.40 33.93 -41.57
N PRO A 100 31.84 32.96 -40.85
CA PRO A 100 30.74 32.18 -41.38
C PRO A 100 29.48 33.03 -41.48
N GLU A 101 28.93 33.11 -42.69
CA GLU A 101 27.72 33.86 -43.02
C GLU A 101 26.45 32.99 -42.92
N ARG A 102 25.29 33.63 -42.72
CA ARG A 102 23.95 33.00 -42.79
C ARG A 102 23.74 31.76 -41.91
N GLN A 103 24.41 31.69 -40.77
CA GLN A 103 24.29 30.56 -39.84
C GLN A 103 22.96 30.51 -39.06
N PHE A 104 22.21 31.61 -39.01
CA PHE A 104 20.96 31.66 -38.23
C PHE A 104 19.78 31.09 -39.01
N PRO A 105 18.96 30.21 -38.41
CA PRO A 105 17.74 29.73 -39.05
C PRO A 105 16.77 30.89 -39.30
N ARG A 106 15.86 30.69 -40.26
CA ARG A 106 14.76 31.64 -40.48
C ARG A 106 13.88 31.68 -39.23
N PHE A 107 13.41 32.87 -38.87
CA PHE A 107 12.55 33.06 -37.71
C PHE A 107 11.30 32.17 -37.75
N ASN A 108 10.69 32.00 -38.94
CA ASN A 108 9.54 31.11 -39.13
C ASN A 108 9.83 29.65 -38.75
N THR A 109 11.04 29.15 -39.03
CA THR A 109 11.42 27.78 -38.65
C THR A 109 11.51 27.64 -37.13
N VAL A 110 12.07 28.65 -36.45
CA VAL A 110 12.11 28.65 -34.99
C VAL A 110 10.70 28.69 -34.42
N LEU A 111 9.84 29.58 -34.92
CA LEU A 111 8.44 29.66 -34.49
C LEU A 111 7.66 28.35 -34.67
N VAL A 112 7.85 27.65 -35.80
CA VAL A 112 7.18 26.37 -36.05
C VAL A 112 7.55 25.33 -35.00
N PHE A 113 8.84 25.22 -34.64
CA PHE A 113 9.26 24.28 -33.61
C PHE A 113 8.72 24.64 -32.22
N TRP A 114 8.72 25.92 -31.87
CA TRP A 114 8.08 26.38 -30.63
C TRP A 114 6.58 26.08 -30.59
N LEU A 115 5.86 26.26 -31.70
CA LEU A 115 4.43 25.97 -31.79
C LEU A 115 4.16 24.46 -31.73
N LEU A 116 4.95 23.64 -32.42
CA LEU A 116 4.83 22.19 -32.34
C LEU A 116 5.16 21.67 -30.94
N SER A 117 6.20 22.22 -30.29
CA SER A 117 6.53 21.90 -28.90
C SER A 117 5.44 22.34 -27.93
N LEU A 118 4.77 23.46 -28.17
CA LEU A 118 3.61 23.86 -27.38
C LEU A 118 2.53 22.78 -27.44
N LEU A 119 2.20 22.27 -28.64
CA LEU A 119 1.21 21.21 -28.80
C LEU A 119 1.62 19.91 -28.09
N THR A 120 2.84 19.43 -28.30
CA THR A 120 3.30 18.16 -27.71
C THR A 120 3.48 18.26 -26.19
N LEU A 121 3.89 19.42 -25.66
CA LEU A 121 3.90 19.69 -24.21
C LEU A 121 2.49 19.70 -23.62
N THR A 122 1.49 20.23 -24.32
CA THR A 122 0.12 20.23 -23.80
C THR A 122 -0.46 18.82 -23.74
N LEU A 123 -0.19 17.99 -24.76
CA LEU A 123 -0.55 16.57 -24.73
C LEU A 123 0.15 15.81 -23.61
N ALA A 124 1.44 16.09 -23.38
CA ALA A 124 2.18 15.51 -22.25
C ALA A 124 1.58 15.94 -20.90
N GLY A 125 1.29 17.22 -20.72
CA GLY A 125 0.67 17.74 -19.50
C GLY A 125 -0.70 17.14 -19.22
N ASP A 126 -1.52 16.95 -20.26
CA ASP A 126 -2.82 16.29 -20.14
C ASP A 126 -2.66 14.82 -19.70
N HIS A 127 -1.66 14.13 -20.26
CA HIS A 127 -1.33 12.77 -19.85
C HIS A 127 -0.92 12.68 -18.37
N TRP A 128 -0.02 13.56 -17.91
CA TRP A 128 0.41 13.61 -16.50
C TRP A 128 -0.76 13.74 -15.52
N MET A 129 -1.75 14.58 -15.86
CA MET A 129 -2.89 14.84 -14.99
C MET A 129 -4.07 13.89 -15.20
N SER A 130 -4.08 13.09 -16.27
CA SER A 130 -5.24 12.28 -16.65
C SER A 130 -5.73 11.30 -15.58
N LYS A 131 -4.85 10.89 -14.65
CA LYS A 131 -5.14 9.92 -13.58
C LYS A 131 -5.46 10.57 -12.24
N ALA A 132 -4.89 11.75 -12.00
CA ALA A 132 -4.94 12.44 -10.72
C ALA A 132 -5.13 13.95 -10.98
N ARG A 133 -6.39 14.36 -11.10
CA ARG A 133 -6.78 15.75 -11.31
C ARG A 133 -8.08 16.05 -10.56
N PRO A 134 -8.16 17.17 -9.82
CA PRO A 134 -9.41 17.57 -9.18
C PRO A 134 -10.53 17.76 -10.20
N ASP A 135 -11.77 17.49 -9.82
CA ASP A 135 -12.94 17.63 -10.72
C ASP A 135 -13.08 19.06 -11.28
N ALA A 136 -12.73 20.07 -10.48
CA ALA A 136 -12.71 21.47 -10.90
C ALA A 136 -11.49 21.87 -11.76
N GLY A 137 -10.49 20.99 -11.85
CA GLY A 137 -9.15 21.28 -12.37
C GLY A 137 -8.26 22.05 -11.39
N TRP A 138 -6.97 22.15 -11.69
CA TRP A 138 -6.00 22.92 -10.90
C TRP A 138 -6.14 24.44 -11.16
N PHE A 139 -6.32 24.81 -12.41
CA PHE A 139 -6.50 26.19 -12.88
C PHE A 139 -7.83 26.39 -13.62
N HIS A 140 -8.30 25.38 -14.34
CA HIS A 140 -9.51 25.45 -15.16
C HIS A 140 -10.14 24.07 -15.35
N GLY A 141 -11.47 23.96 -15.47
CA GLY A 141 -12.19 22.69 -15.55
C GLY A 141 -11.89 21.83 -16.79
N SER A 142 -11.51 22.43 -17.92
CA SER A 142 -11.09 21.68 -19.13
C SER A 142 -9.67 21.08 -18.98
N PRO A 143 -9.47 19.75 -19.12
CA PRO A 143 -8.16 19.10 -18.99
C PRO A 143 -7.07 19.72 -19.85
N PHE A 144 -7.38 19.97 -21.13
CA PHE A 144 -6.44 20.57 -22.08
C PHE A 144 -5.99 21.99 -21.69
N VAL A 145 -6.91 22.83 -21.21
CA VAL A 145 -6.59 24.20 -20.78
C VAL A 145 -5.77 24.16 -19.49
N ASP A 146 -6.11 23.25 -18.59
CA ASP A 146 -5.38 23.01 -17.35
C ASP A 146 -3.93 22.56 -17.64
N ALA A 147 -3.74 21.70 -18.64
CA ALA A 147 -2.42 21.23 -19.08
C ALA A 147 -1.59 22.34 -19.73
N LEU A 148 -2.25 23.21 -20.49
CA LEU A 148 -1.63 24.38 -21.08
C LEU A 148 -1.12 25.34 -19.98
N LEU A 149 -1.96 25.66 -18.99
CA LEU A 149 -1.64 26.60 -17.92
C LEU A 149 -0.67 26.02 -16.89
N GLY A 150 -0.88 24.77 -16.47
CA GLY A 150 -0.14 24.12 -15.41
C GLY A 150 1.18 23.51 -15.84
N TYR A 151 1.30 22.99 -17.06
CA TYR A 151 2.52 22.29 -17.51
C TYR A 151 3.23 23.04 -18.65
N THR A 152 2.50 23.36 -19.73
CA THR A 152 3.10 23.84 -20.98
C THR A 152 3.67 25.25 -20.86
N LEU A 153 2.87 26.22 -20.42
CA LEU A 153 3.29 27.62 -20.32
C LEU A 153 4.48 27.80 -19.34
N PRO A 154 4.47 27.19 -18.14
CA PRO A 154 5.62 27.27 -17.24
C PRO A 154 6.91 26.74 -17.88
N VAL A 155 6.87 25.57 -18.53
CA VAL A 155 8.04 25.00 -19.23
C VAL A 155 8.53 25.96 -20.31
N LEU A 156 7.65 26.40 -21.22
CA LEU A 156 8.03 27.30 -22.32
C LEU A 156 8.57 28.64 -21.83
N LEU A 157 8.04 29.18 -20.74
CA LEU A 157 8.51 30.42 -20.14
C LEU A 157 9.94 30.25 -19.59
N VAL A 158 10.22 29.14 -18.90
CA VAL A 158 11.57 28.83 -18.42
C VAL A 158 12.53 28.62 -19.59
N LEU A 159 12.12 27.94 -20.67
CA LEU A 159 12.94 27.79 -21.88
C LEU A 159 13.24 29.14 -22.55
N ALA A 160 12.26 30.04 -22.61
CA ALA A 160 12.42 31.37 -23.19
C ALA A 160 13.39 32.20 -22.34
N LEU A 161 13.24 32.14 -21.02
CA LEU A 161 14.14 32.78 -20.06
C LEU A 161 15.57 32.24 -20.21
N ALA A 162 15.76 30.92 -20.23
CA ALA A 162 17.06 30.29 -20.41
C ALA A 162 17.70 30.71 -21.75
N SER A 163 16.91 30.77 -22.83
CA SER A 163 17.38 31.26 -24.12
C SER A 163 17.83 32.71 -24.07
N GLN A 164 17.11 33.57 -23.35
CA GLN A 164 17.46 34.99 -23.26
C GLN A 164 18.69 35.21 -22.36
N VAL A 165 18.80 34.51 -21.24
CA VAL A 165 19.96 34.56 -20.35
C VAL A 165 21.21 34.10 -21.08
N GLN A 166 21.16 32.99 -21.82
CA GLN A 166 22.29 32.51 -22.61
C GLN A 166 22.75 33.55 -23.64
N ARG A 167 21.81 34.18 -24.35
CA ARG A 167 22.12 35.24 -25.33
C ARG A 167 22.75 36.46 -24.65
N ASN A 168 22.24 36.86 -23.49
CA ASN A 168 22.79 37.97 -22.73
C ASN A 168 24.22 37.67 -22.24
N VAL A 169 24.47 36.45 -21.74
CA VAL A 169 25.81 36.02 -21.32
C VAL A 169 26.77 35.98 -22.51
N ALA A 170 26.36 35.41 -23.64
CA ALA A 170 27.19 35.38 -24.85
C ALA A 170 27.49 36.78 -25.40
N ALA A 171 26.51 37.69 -25.37
CA ALA A 171 26.66 39.06 -25.84
C ALA A 171 27.69 39.86 -25.03
N ARG A 172 27.84 39.58 -23.73
CA ARG A 172 28.90 40.19 -22.90
C ARG A 172 30.31 39.87 -23.39
N TYR A 173 30.49 38.76 -24.10
CA TYR A 173 31.75 38.35 -24.73
C TYR A 173 31.81 38.71 -26.23
N GLY A 174 30.91 39.56 -26.73
CA GLY A 174 30.86 39.94 -28.14
C GLY A 174 30.37 38.82 -29.08
N VAL A 175 29.82 37.73 -28.54
CA VAL A 175 29.34 36.58 -29.32
C VAL A 175 27.83 36.63 -29.47
N ARG A 176 27.35 36.68 -30.72
CA ARG A 176 25.92 36.48 -31.01
C ARG A 176 25.57 34.99 -30.92
N SER A 177 24.83 34.61 -29.88
CA SER A 177 24.27 33.25 -29.71
C SER A 177 22.91 33.09 -30.41
N GLY A 178 22.61 31.84 -30.79
CA GLY A 178 21.29 31.40 -31.26
C GLY A 178 20.25 31.35 -30.14
N HIS A 179 18.99 31.08 -30.53
CA HIS A 179 17.93 30.78 -29.58
C HIS A 179 17.90 29.28 -29.24
N LEU A 180 17.35 28.95 -28.07
CA LEU A 180 16.95 27.58 -27.79
C LEU A 180 15.77 27.21 -28.70
N MET A 181 15.82 26.00 -29.23
CA MET A 181 14.84 25.47 -30.16
C MET A 181 14.35 24.13 -29.61
N PRO A 182 13.24 24.11 -28.85
CA PRO A 182 12.70 22.86 -28.34
C PRO A 182 12.32 21.96 -29.53
N VAL A 183 12.75 20.71 -29.48
CA VAL A 183 12.42 19.69 -30.48
C VAL A 183 11.19 18.95 -29.96
N PRO A 184 10.04 19.04 -30.64
CA PRO A 184 8.83 18.35 -30.22
C PRO A 184 9.06 16.83 -30.23
N ASP A 185 8.57 16.17 -29.19
CA ASP A 185 8.45 14.72 -29.19
C ASP A 185 7.11 14.31 -29.80
N PHE A 186 7.14 13.67 -30.97
CA PHE A 186 5.92 13.23 -31.64
C PHE A 186 5.36 11.91 -31.08
N THR A 187 6.11 11.20 -30.23
CA THR A 187 5.63 9.93 -29.67
C THR A 187 4.44 10.13 -28.73
N ILE A 188 4.44 11.21 -27.93
CA ILE A 188 3.27 11.61 -27.12
C ILE A 188 2.03 11.90 -27.98
N ALA A 189 2.22 12.47 -29.17
CA ALA A 189 1.12 12.74 -30.09
C ALA A 189 0.55 11.45 -30.68
N LEU A 190 1.41 10.50 -31.04
CA LEU A 190 0.97 9.17 -31.50
C LEU A 190 0.24 8.39 -30.39
N TYR A 191 0.72 8.50 -29.15
CA TYR A 191 0.04 7.95 -27.98
C TYR A 191 -1.32 8.60 -27.74
N ALA A 192 -1.40 9.94 -27.74
CA ALA A 192 -2.65 10.67 -27.55
C ALA A 192 -3.71 10.37 -28.63
N LEU A 193 -3.26 10.00 -29.84
CA LEU A 193 -4.12 9.54 -30.93
C LEU A 193 -4.52 8.06 -30.83
N GLY A 194 -4.10 7.35 -29.79
CA GLY A 194 -4.39 5.92 -29.57
C GLY A 194 -3.63 4.98 -30.51
N LEU A 195 -2.59 5.47 -31.20
CA LEU A 195 -1.81 4.67 -32.16
C LEU A 195 -0.71 3.83 -31.48
N PHE A 196 -0.33 4.17 -30.24
CA PHE A 196 0.63 3.42 -29.44
C PHE A 196 0.06 3.06 -28.05
N PRO A 197 0.37 1.86 -27.52
CA PRO A 197 -0.03 1.46 -26.17
C PRO A 197 0.72 2.27 -25.10
N SER A 198 0.13 2.37 -23.91
CA SER A 198 0.72 3.08 -22.76
C SER A 198 2.07 2.50 -22.32
N SER A 199 2.29 1.20 -22.49
CA SER A 199 3.56 0.53 -22.21
C SER A 199 4.73 1.01 -23.08
N TRP A 200 4.45 1.73 -24.18
CA TRP A 200 5.47 2.28 -25.08
C TRP A 200 5.74 3.78 -24.82
N LEU A 201 5.11 4.39 -23.81
CA LEU A 201 5.36 5.79 -23.45
C LEU A 201 6.49 5.90 -22.40
N PHE A 202 7.73 5.80 -22.85
CA PHE A 202 8.93 5.91 -22.01
C PHE A 202 9.51 7.33 -21.91
N TRP A 203 8.97 8.29 -22.68
CA TRP A 203 9.38 9.70 -22.65
C TRP A 203 8.17 10.65 -22.49
N PRO A 204 7.65 10.82 -21.26
CA PRO A 204 6.40 11.52 -21.01
C PRO A 204 6.52 13.05 -20.97
N PHE A 205 7.56 13.65 -21.58
CA PHE A 205 7.87 15.08 -21.40
C PHE A 205 7.40 15.99 -22.54
N GLY A 206 6.99 15.44 -23.69
CA GLY A 206 6.53 16.23 -24.85
C GLY A 206 7.62 17.03 -25.59
N VAL A 207 8.85 17.10 -25.08
CA VAL A 207 10.03 17.66 -25.77
C VAL A 207 11.14 16.63 -25.75
N LEU A 208 11.79 16.38 -26.89
CA LEU A 208 12.89 15.42 -26.99
C LEU A 208 14.23 16.06 -26.62
N LEU A 209 14.52 17.23 -27.19
CA LEU A 209 15.82 17.91 -27.06
C LEU A 209 15.65 19.43 -27.03
N ILE A 210 16.62 20.13 -26.44
CA ILE A 210 16.64 21.60 -26.39
C ILE A 210 17.98 22.12 -26.97
N PRO A 211 18.26 21.89 -28.27
CA PRO A 211 19.46 22.42 -28.90
C PRO A 211 19.44 23.95 -29.00
N THR A 212 20.63 24.51 -29.13
CA THR A 212 20.83 25.90 -29.56
C THR A 212 20.93 25.94 -31.09
N MET A 213 20.24 26.88 -31.74
CA MET A 213 20.33 27.07 -33.19
C MET A 213 20.67 28.53 -33.56
N PRO A 214 21.80 28.78 -34.26
CA PRO A 214 22.81 27.81 -34.68
C PRO A 214 23.51 27.13 -33.49
N ARG A 215 23.94 25.88 -33.70
CA ARG A 215 24.70 25.11 -32.70
C ARG A 215 25.88 25.92 -32.21
N MET A 216 26.04 26.04 -30.90
CA MET A 216 27.16 26.79 -30.31
C MET A 216 28.53 26.25 -30.75
N ASP A 217 28.64 24.96 -31.06
CA ASP A 217 29.91 24.35 -31.48
C ASP A 217 30.36 24.82 -32.87
N ALA A 218 29.42 25.25 -33.71
CA ALA A 218 29.68 25.77 -35.06
C ALA A 218 29.96 27.28 -35.07
N ARG A 219 29.98 27.92 -33.89
CA ARG A 219 30.22 29.36 -33.74
C ARG A 219 31.67 29.59 -33.29
N PRO A 220 32.35 30.62 -33.82
CA PRO A 220 33.64 31.03 -33.30
C PRO A 220 33.46 31.68 -31.92
N TRP A 221 34.21 31.19 -30.93
CA TRP A 221 34.28 31.74 -29.58
C TRP A 221 35.63 32.41 -29.36
N PRO A 222 35.69 33.62 -28.76
CA PRO A 222 36.94 34.37 -28.61
C PRO A 222 37.95 33.61 -27.73
N HIS A 223 37.50 33.07 -26.60
CA HIS A 223 38.35 32.35 -25.63
C HIS A 223 37.55 31.28 -24.87
N ARG A 224 38.23 30.35 -24.19
CA ARG A 224 37.62 29.22 -23.46
C ARG A 224 36.56 29.65 -22.43
N ALA A 225 36.81 30.71 -21.67
CA ALA A 225 35.88 31.18 -20.64
C ALA A 225 34.50 31.60 -21.20
N SER A 226 34.48 32.25 -22.36
CA SER A 226 33.24 32.72 -23.00
C SER A 226 32.31 31.55 -23.39
N LEU A 227 32.90 30.47 -23.90
CA LEU A 227 32.20 29.24 -24.22
C LEU A 227 31.65 28.57 -22.96
N GLY A 228 32.48 28.45 -21.91
CA GLY A 228 32.12 27.77 -20.66
C GLY A 228 30.94 28.43 -19.95
N PHE A 229 30.98 29.75 -19.71
CA PHE A 229 29.89 30.46 -19.02
C PHE A 229 28.61 30.52 -19.85
N ALA A 230 28.71 30.70 -21.17
CA ALA A 230 27.53 30.67 -22.04
C ALA A 230 26.89 29.27 -22.08
N ALA A 231 27.69 28.20 -22.07
CA ALA A 231 27.19 26.83 -22.03
C ALA A 231 26.50 26.53 -20.69
N LEU A 232 27.12 26.91 -19.57
CA LEU A 232 26.63 26.65 -18.21
C LEU A 232 25.30 27.39 -17.88
N SER A 233 25.07 28.54 -18.51
CA SER A 233 23.90 29.38 -18.22
C SER A 233 22.54 28.68 -18.38
N VAL A 234 22.41 27.78 -19.38
CA VAL A 234 21.15 27.07 -19.66
C VAL A 234 20.84 26.06 -18.55
N PRO A 235 21.70 25.05 -18.25
CA PRO A 235 21.45 24.12 -17.16
C PRO A 235 21.18 24.79 -15.81
N LEU A 236 21.85 25.91 -15.51
CA LEU A 236 21.59 26.65 -14.26
C LEU A 236 20.16 27.21 -14.20
N VAL A 237 19.69 27.86 -15.26
CA VAL A 237 18.33 28.42 -15.29
C VAL A 237 17.29 27.29 -15.22
N LEU A 238 17.49 26.20 -15.97
CA LEU A 238 16.59 25.05 -15.95
C LEU A 238 16.54 24.39 -14.56
N GLY A 239 17.71 24.14 -13.96
CA GLY A 239 17.83 23.48 -12.67
C GLY A 239 17.22 24.28 -11.52
N VAL A 240 17.55 25.58 -11.42
CA VAL A 240 17.03 26.45 -10.36
C VAL A 240 15.51 26.66 -10.52
N SER A 241 15.05 26.96 -11.74
CA SER A 241 13.60 27.16 -11.97
C SER A 241 12.82 25.87 -11.74
N GLY A 242 13.38 24.72 -12.14
CA GLY A 242 12.77 23.41 -11.94
C GLY A 242 12.63 23.04 -10.47
N ALA A 243 13.66 23.28 -9.66
CA ALA A 243 13.60 23.05 -8.21
C ALA A 243 12.54 23.92 -7.53
N VAL A 244 12.48 25.22 -7.88
CA VAL A 244 11.48 26.15 -7.36
C VAL A 244 10.06 25.71 -7.74
N MET A 245 9.83 25.33 -8.99
CA MET A 245 8.53 24.86 -9.46
C MET A 245 8.11 23.55 -8.78
N MET A 246 9.04 22.61 -8.59
CA MET A 246 8.72 21.34 -7.94
C MET A 246 8.30 21.55 -6.49
N LEU A 247 9.05 22.34 -5.73
CA LEU A 247 8.71 22.65 -4.33
C LEU A 247 7.41 23.43 -4.23
N ALA A 248 7.20 24.44 -5.09
CA ALA A 248 5.94 25.19 -5.11
C ALA A 248 4.74 24.31 -5.53
N GLY A 249 4.93 23.37 -6.45
CA GLY A 249 3.90 22.41 -6.84
C GLY A 249 3.52 21.49 -5.68
N LEU A 250 4.50 20.98 -4.94
CA LEU A 250 4.26 20.11 -3.79
C LEU A 250 3.50 20.82 -2.66
N THR A 251 3.81 22.10 -2.39
CA THR A 251 3.08 22.88 -1.38
C THR A 251 1.65 23.21 -1.79
N MET A 252 1.37 23.29 -3.10
CA MET A 252 0.02 23.49 -3.65
C MET A 252 -0.78 22.19 -3.80
N THR A 253 -0.15 21.03 -3.64
CA THR A 253 -0.81 19.73 -3.78
C THR A 253 -1.55 19.39 -2.47
N PRO A 254 -2.84 18.98 -2.51
CA PRO A 254 -3.59 18.61 -1.33
C PRO A 254 -3.07 17.30 -0.74
N GLU A 255 -3.43 17.03 0.51
CA GLU A 255 -3.02 15.82 1.22
C GLU A 255 -3.67 14.54 0.67
N TYR A 256 -4.82 14.64 0.01
CA TYR A 256 -5.45 13.50 -0.67
C TYR A 256 -6.22 13.95 -1.91
N LEU A 257 -6.10 13.17 -2.96
CA LEU A 257 -6.93 13.27 -4.15
C LEU A 257 -7.22 11.84 -4.65
N ALA A 258 -8.50 11.52 -4.80
CA ALA A 258 -8.90 10.21 -5.30
C ALA A 258 -8.32 9.97 -6.71
N SER A 259 -7.60 8.87 -6.87
CA SER A 259 -7.11 8.41 -8.17
C SER A 259 -7.99 7.27 -8.68
N SER A 260 -8.31 7.29 -9.97
CA SER A 260 -9.09 6.23 -10.62
C SER A 260 -8.23 5.16 -11.29
N ALA A 261 -6.92 5.37 -11.37
CA ALA A 261 -5.99 4.43 -11.98
C ALA A 261 -4.57 4.60 -11.42
N MET A 262 -3.68 3.68 -11.79
CA MET A 262 -2.25 3.74 -11.49
C MET A 262 -1.65 5.11 -11.88
N PRO A 263 -1.17 5.92 -10.91
CA PRO A 263 -0.60 7.23 -11.20
C PRO A 263 0.84 7.15 -11.72
N LEU A 264 1.23 8.17 -12.49
CA LEU A 264 2.59 8.36 -12.96
C LEU A 264 3.28 9.41 -12.09
N VAL A 265 4.36 9.04 -11.41
CA VAL A 265 5.01 9.87 -10.39
C VAL A 265 6.32 10.43 -10.90
N SER A 266 6.58 11.72 -10.61
CA SER A 266 7.88 12.36 -10.85
C SER A 266 8.72 12.33 -9.59
N ASN A 267 9.71 11.45 -9.56
CA ASN A 267 10.59 11.30 -8.41
C ASN A 267 11.53 12.51 -8.27
N PRO A 268 11.60 13.11 -7.08
CA PRO A 268 12.55 14.20 -6.83
C PRO A 268 14.00 13.72 -6.99
N PRO A 269 14.92 14.60 -7.44
CA PRO A 269 16.35 14.37 -7.33
C PRO A 269 16.76 14.04 -5.89
N LEU A 270 17.84 13.28 -5.73
CA LEU A 270 18.25 12.71 -4.43
C LEU A 270 18.40 13.76 -3.32
N PHE A 271 18.90 14.95 -3.63
CA PHE A 271 19.01 16.00 -2.62
C PHE A 271 17.64 16.55 -2.22
N ILE A 272 16.74 16.77 -3.19
CA ILE A 272 15.39 17.27 -2.91
C ILE A 272 14.58 16.22 -2.13
N SER A 273 14.75 14.93 -2.44
CA SER A 273 14.04 13.87 -1.72
C SER A 273 14.45 13.82 -0.23
N LEU A 274 15.74 13.97 0.08
CA LEU A 274 16.26 13.97 1.45
C LEU A 274 15.72 15.10 2.32
N PHE A 275 15.39 16.25 1.72
CA PHE A 275 14.87 17.42 2.43
C PHE A 275 13.37 17.64 2.23
N SER A 276 12.70 16.76 1.48
CA SER A 276 11.30 16.97 1.07
C SER A 276 10.36 17.03 2.26
N THR A 277 10.55 16.17 3.27
CA THR A 277 9.72 16.14 4.48
C THR A 277 9.93 17.37 5.35
N GLN A 278 11.16 17.87 5.48
CA GLN A 278 11.45 19.10 6.23
C GLN A 278 10.97 20.37 5.51
N LEU A 279 10.89 20.34 4.17
CA LEU A 279 10.49 21.50 3.36
C LEU A 279 8.97 21.60 3.13
N VAL A 280 8.28 20.46 3.01
CA VAL A 280 6.85 20.40 2.61
C VAL A 280 5.95 19.83 3.72
N GLY A 281 6.48 18.96 4.59
CA GLY A 281 5.75 18.24 5.63
C GLY A 281 5.85 16.72 5.48
N ASP A 282 5.34 15.97 6.45
CA ASP A 282 5.49 14.51 6.53
C ASP A 282 4.86 13.77 5.33
N ASP A 283 3.90 14.40 4.65
CA ASP A 283 3.16 13.81 3.53
C ASP A 283 3.76 14.14 2.17
N ALA A 284 4.99 14.68 2.12
CA ALA A 284 5.64 15.10 0.88
C ALA A 284 5.65 14.00 -0.20
N PHE A 285 5.88 12.75 0.20
CA PHE A 285 5.89 11.62 -0.71
C PHE A 285 4.50 11.16 -1.12
N VAL A 286 3.52 11.25 -0.21
CA VAL A 286 2.12 10.91 -0.50
C VAL A 286 1.54 11.90 -1.52
N ARG A 287 1.85 13.20 -1.37
CA ARG A 287 1.49 14.25 -2.33
C ARG A 287 2.07 14.04 -3.74
N LEU A 288 3.14 13.28 -3.91
CA LEU A 288 3.69 12.99 -5.24
C LEU A 288 2.75 12.14 -6.11
N LEU A 289 1.84 11.38 -5.50
CA LEU A 289 0.91 10.48 -6.19
C LEU A 289 -0.14 11.22 -7.03
N TRP A 290 -0.51 12.43 -6.64
CA TRP A 290 -1.47 13.31 -7.32
C TRP A 290 -0.93 14.73 -7.44
N ALA A 291 0.34 14.82 -7.78
CA ALA A 291 1.08 16.07 -7.74
C ALA A 291 0.49 17.14 -8.66
N HIS A 292 0.51 18.39 -8.17
CA HIS A 292 0.23 19.55 -9.00
C HIS A 292 1.13 19.55 -10.27
N PRO A 293 0.65 19.97 -11.46
CA PRO A 293 1.40 19.88 -12.71
C PRO A 293 2.78 20.57 -12.71
N TRP A 294 3.00 21.53 -11.81
CA TRP A 294 4.30 22.17 -11.61
C TRP A 294 5.37 21.20 -11.10
N VAL A 295 5.00 20.16 -10.36
CA VAL A 295 5.91 19.10 -9.90
C VAL A 295 6.49 18.36 -11.11
N HIS A 296 5.63 17.94 -12.04
CA HIS A 296 6.05 17.25 -13.26
C HIS A 296 6.88 18.15 -14.18
N ALA A 297 6.47 19.42 -14.34
CA ALA A 297 7.23 20.40 -15.10
C ALA A 297 8.61 20.69 -14.47
N GLY A 298 8.67 20.81 -13.15
CA GLY A 298 9.92 21.00 -12.39
C GLY A 298 10.85 19.79 -12.52
N GLY A 299 10.32 18.58 -12.35
CA GLY A 299 11.06 17.33 -12.54
C GLY A 299 11.67 17.21 -13.94
N MET A 300 10.91 17.54 -14.98
CA MET A 300 11.42 17.59 -16.36
C MET A 300 12.59 18.59 -16.50
N LEU A 301 12.42 19.82 -16.03
CA LEU A 301 13.44 20.87 -16.17
C LEU A 301 14.74 20.49 -15.46
N MET A 302 14.65 19.89 -14.27
CA MET A 302 15.82 19.42 -13.51
C MET A 302 16.50 18.24 -14.21
N LEU A 303 15.73 17.28 -14.73
CA LEU A 303 16.29 16.17 -15.51
C LEU A 303 17.05 16.67 -16.74
N PHE A 304 16.46 17.59 -17.50
CA PHE A 304 17.11 18.18 -18.68
C PHE A 304 18.34 19.01 -18.30
N ALA A 305 18.30 19.74 -17.17
CA ALA A 305 19.46 20.44 -16.64
C ALA A 305 20.61 19.46 -16.36
N TRP A 306 20.33 18.36 -15.66
CA TRP A 306 21.33 17.36 -15.30
C TRP A 306 21.87 16.61 -16.53
N ILE A 307 21.01 16.18 -17.45
CA ILE A 307 21.46 15.54 -18.70
C ILE A 307 22.37 16.49 -19.50
N SER A 308 22.06 17.79 -19.51
CA SER A 308 22.82 18.76 -20.30
C SER A 308 24.25 19.04 -19.79
N ILE A 309 24.54 18.79 -18.51
CA ILE A 309 25.88 18.95 -17.93
C ILE A 309 26.76 17.70 -18.07
N LEU A 310 26.22 16.59 -18.60
CA LEU A 310 27.03 15.42 -18.92
C LEU A 310 28.16 15.81 -19.89
N PRO A 311 29.38 15.26 -19.72
CA PRO A 311 30.57 15.63 -20.50
C PRO A 311 30.54 15.04 -21.92
N ILE A 312 29.41 15.18 -22.62
CA ILE A 312 29.15 14.63 -23.95
C ILE A 312 29.36 15.72 -25.00
N PRO A 313 29.98 15.39 -26.15
CA PRO A 313 30.14 16.32 -27.25
C PRO A 313 28.81 16.97 -27.62
N THR A 314 28.84 18.25 -28.00
CA THR A 314 27.67 19.08 -28.35
C THR A 314 26.76 19.50 -27.20
N PHE A 315 26.87 18.87 -26.02
CA PHE A 315 26.14 19.26 -24.83
C PHE A 315 26.87 20.40 -24.10
N PRO A 316 26.16 21.20 -23.28
CA PRO A 316 26.79 22.15 -22.38
C PRO A 316 27.94 21.57 -21.56
N GLY A 317 27.79 20.37 -21.01
CA GLY A 317 28.82 19.69 -20.24
C GLY A 317 30.08 19.36 -21.04
N GLY A 318 29.96 18.92 -22.29
CA GLY A 318 31.12 18.73 -23.17
C GLY A 318 31.85 20.05 -23.49
N ARG A 319 31.12 21.16 -23.65
CA ARG A 319 31.72 22.49 -23.82
C ARG A 319 32.42 22.98 -22.54
N LEU A 320 31.86 22.66 -21.38
CA LEU A 320 32.46 22.93 -20.07
C LEU A 320 33.76 22.12 -19.87
N LEU A 321 33.77 20.85 -20.27
CA LEU A 321 34.98 20.02 -20.27
C LEU A 321 36.09 20.67 -21.11
N ILE A 322 35.77 21.09 -22.33
CA ILE A 322 36.72 21.73 -23.25
C ILE A 322 37.16 23.10 -22.73
N ALA A 323 36.25 23.87 -22.13
CA ALA A 323 36.60 25.14 -21.51
C ALA A 323 37.62 24.95 -20.39
N ARG A 324 37.46 23.90 -19.55
CA ARG A 324 38.32 23.62 -18.39
C ARG A 324 39.64 22.93 -18.71
N MET A 325 39.62 21.89 -19.55
CA MET A 325 40.81 21.09 -19.88
C MET A 325 41.53 21.61 -21.13
N GLY A 326 40.81 22.22 -22.06
CA GLY A 326 41.31 22.54 -23.40
C GLY A 326 40.84 21.55 -24.45
N LEU A 327 41.01 21.93 -25.73
CA LEU A 327 40.46 21.15 -26.84
C LEU A 327 41.27 19.86 -27.06
N LEU A 328 42.60 19.96 -27.04
CA LEU A 328 43.48 18.80 -27.23
C LEU A 328 43.29 17.73 -26.14
N ASP A 329 43.31 18.14 -24.88
CA ASP A 329 43.18 17.22 -23.75
C ASP A 329 41.74 16.70 -23.59
N GLY A 330 40.76 17.58 -23.74
CA GLY A 330 39.34 17.24 -23.65
C GLY A 330 38.87 16.28 -24.75
N ARG A 331 39.48 16.35 -25.94
CA ARG A 331 39.17 15.49 -27.10
C ARG A 331 40.16 14.33 -27.30
N SER A 332 41.10 14.15 -26.37
CA SER A 332 42.06 13.06 -26.45
C SER A 332 41.36 11.69 -26.36
N SER A 333 41.93 10.68 -27.02
CA SER A 333 41.39 9.31 -26.98
C SER A 333 41.25 8.77 -25.55
N SER A 334 42.20 9.12 -24.67
CA SER A 334 42.18 8.74 -23.26
C SER A 334 40.97 9.33 -22.52
N THR A 335 40.76 10.65 -22.62
CA THR A 335 39.62 11.33 -21.98
C THR A 335 38.28 10.82 -22.50
N GLN A 336 38.16 10.62 -23.83
CA GLN A 336 36.93 10.10 -24.43
C GLN A 336 36.66 8.64 -24.03
N SER A 337 37.71 7.81 -23.89
CA SER A 337 37.59 6.45 -23.37
C SER A 337 37.16 6.44 -21.90
N LEU A 338 37.70 7.35 -21.07
CA LEU A 338 37.29 7.51 -19.69
C LEU A 338 35.81 7.92 -19.58
N ILE A 339 35.37 8.90 -20.39
CA ILE A 339 33.96 9.30 -20.46
C ILE A 339 33.07 8.13 -20.87
N LEU A 340 33.49 7.31 -21.85
CA LEU A 340 32.74 6.12 -22.26
C LEU A 340 32.62 5.12 -21.11
N VAL A 341 33.70 4.82 -20.39
CA VAL A 341 33.69 3.88 -19.25
C VAL A 341 32.81 4.42 -18.12
N THR A 342 32.92 5.71 -17.78
CA THR A 342 32.06 6.35 -16.79
C THR A 342 30.59 6.30 -17.21
N LEU A 343 30.29 6.54 -18.49
CA LEU A 343 28.94 6.49 -19.02
C LEU A 343 28.38 5.05 -18.94
N LEU A 344 29.15 4.04 -19.32
CA LEU A 344 28.74 2.63 -19.16
C LEU A 344 28.52 2.25 -17.69
N PHE A 345 29.35 2.75 -16.79
CA PHE A 345 29.16 2.57 -15.34
C PHE A 345 27.87 3.23 -14.84
N CYS A 346 27.59 4.46 -15.27
CA CYS A 346 26.31 5.12 -14.98
C CYS A 346 25.13 4.36 -15.57
N ALA A 347 25.26 3.79 -16.78
CA ALA A 347 24.21 2.97 -17.40
C ALA A 347 23.90 1.74 -16.53
N TYR A 348 24.94 1.12 -15.96
CA TYR A 348 24.80 0.02 -15.03
C TYR A 348 24.10 0.47 -13.73
N ILE A 349 24.56 1.54 -13.09
CA ILE A 349 23.94 2.08 -11.85
C ILE A 349 22.46 2.44 -12.06
N PHE A 350 22.12 3.06 -13.19
CA PHE A 350 20.75 3.46 -13.51
C PHE A 350 19.89 2.32 -14.07
N GLY A 351 20.37 1.07 -14.03
CA GLY A 351 19.59 -0.10 -14.41
C GLY A 351 19.16 -0.14 -15.88
N VAL A 352 19.91 0.53 -16.77
CA VAL A 352 19.59 0.62 -18.21
C VAL A 352 19.47 -0.76 -18.88
N PHE A 353 20.19 -1.75 -18.35
CA PHE A 353 20.25 -3.11 -18.91
C PHE A 353 19.26 -4.09 -18.25
N GLU A 354 18.60 -3.71 -17.16
CA GLU A 354 17.71 -4.59 -16.40
C GLU A 354 16.24 -4.41 -16.77
N GLN A 355 15.82 -3.17 -17.02
CA GLN A 355 14.43 -2.82 -17.31
C GLN A 355 14.35 -1.79 -18.43
N PHE A 356 13.26 -1.82 -19.20
CA PHE A 356 13.00 -0.82 -20.22
C PHE A 356 12.62 0.51 -19.54
N SER A 357 13.60 1.41 -19.40
CA SER A 357 13.47 2.70 -18.69
C SER A 357 13.72 3.89 -19.62
N LEU A 358 13.37 5.10 -19.15
CA LEU A 358 13.61 6.35 -19.89
C LEU A 358 15.08 6.58 -20.23
N TRP A 359 16.00 5.98 -19.46
CA TRP A 359 17.44 6.08 -19.69
C TRP A 359 17.87 5.47 -21.01
N TYR A 360 17.15 4.46 -21.53
CA TYR A 360 17.47 3.84 -22.82
C TYR A 360 17.59 4.88 -23.94
N LEU A 361 16.64 5.83 -24.02
CA LEU A 361 16.69 6.92 -24.99
C LEU A 361 17.89 7.84 -24.79
N VAL A 362 18.17 8.19 -23.54
CA VAL A 362 19.29 9.06 -23.20
C VAL A 362 20.57 8.40 -23.70
N PHE A 363 20.84 7.17 -23.31
CA PHE A 363 22.04 6.43 -23.71
C PHE A 363 22.12 6.17 -25.21
N ALA A 364 20.99 5.86 -25.87
CA ALA A 364 20.92 5.70 -27.33
C ALA A 364 21.32 6.99 -28.08
N LEU A 365 21.09 8.16 -27.50
CA LEU A 365 21.51 9.45 -28.04
C LEU A 365 22.98 9.78 -27.70
N LEU A 366 23.42 9.53 -26.46
CA LEU A 366 24.76 9.93 -26.01
C LEU A 366 25.87 9.14 -26.70
N LEU A 367 25.66 7.84 -26.95
CA LEU A 367 26.67 6.96 -27.54
C LEU A 367 27.11 7.43 -28.95
N PRO A 368 26.20 7.66 -29.93
CA PRO A 368 26.59 8.19 -31.24
C PRO A 368 27.31 9.55 -31.15
N LEU A 369 26.87 10.44 -30.25
CA LEU A 369 27.51 11.75 -30.08
C LEU A 369 28.96 11.60 -29.60
N LEU A 370 29.21 10.67 -28.68
CA LEU A 370 30.56 10.37 -28.21
C LEU A 370 31.41 9.74 -29.32
N PHE A 371 30.89 8.78 -30.08
CA PHE A 371 31.66 8.12 -31.15
C PHE A 371 31.98 9.03 -32.32
N PHE A 372 31.01 9.79 -32.82
CA PHE A 372 31.19 10.60 -34.04
C PHE A 372 31.84 11.95 -33.77
N PHE A 373 31.58 12.56 -32.61
CA PHE A 373 32.07 13.90 -32.30
C PHE A 373 33.09 13.92 -31.16
N GLY A 374 33.33 12.82 -30.45
CA GLY A 374 34.21 12.76 -29.27
C GLY A 374 35.64 13.19 -29.54
N THR A 375 36.19 12.82 -30.70
CA THR A 375 37.59 13.09 -31.09
C THR A 375 37.71 14.18 -32.16
N ASP A 376 36.62 14.86 -32.53
CA ASP A 376 36.65 15.91 -33.56
C ASP A 376 37.23 17.22 -33.00
N LEU A 377 38.48 17.53 -33.38
CA LEU A 377 39.20 18.75 -33.02
C LEU A 377 38.71 20.00 -33.78
N ARG A 378 37.76 19.87 -34.71
CA ARG A 378 37.20 21.03 -35.42
C ARG A 378 36.12 21.74 -34.62
N ILE A 379 35.56 21.09 -33.61
CA ILE A 379 34.43 21.59 -32.81
C ILE A 379 34.67 21.43 -31.29
N PRO A 380 34.40 22.46 -30.49
CA PRO A 380 33.96 23.81 -30.85
C PRO A 380 35.11 24.66 -31.43
N LEU A 381 34.76 25.67 -32.22
CA LEU A 381 35.72 26.61 -32.79
C LEU A 381 36.09 27.71 -31.78
N ILE A 382 37.30 27.65 -31.23
CA ILE A 382 37.85 28.65 -30.30
C ILE A 382 38.98 29.40 -31.01
N LEU A 383 38.93 30.74 -31.02
CA LEU A 383 39.91 31.60 -31.69
C LEU A 383 41.22 31.70 -30.90
N ASP A 384 41.12 31.90 -29.59
CA ASP A 384 42.25 31.82 -28.68
C ASP A 384 42.09 30.59 -27.78
N GLU A 385 42.66 29.47 -28.22
CA GLU A 385 42.66 28.26 -27.40
C GLU A 385 43.70 28.34 -26.27
N THR A 386 44.67 29.24 -26.33
CA THR A 386 45.92 29.12 -25.57
C THR A 386 45.93 29.98 -24.31
N THR A 387 45.05 30.99 -24.24
CA THR A 387 44.76 31.84 -23.06
C THR A 387 44.40 31.12 -21.76
N GLY A 388 44.05 29.83 -21.80
CA GLY A 388 43.64 29.08 -20.60
C GLY A 388 42.43 29.69 -19.89
N LEU A 389 42.22 29.30 -18.63
CA LEU A 389 41.25 29.92 -17.72
C LEU A 389 42.03 30.55 -16.56
N SER A 390 41.52 31.68 -16.04
CA SER A 390 41.98 32.19 -14.74
C SER A 390 41.63 31.19 -13.63
N GLU A 391 42.42 31.14 -12.55
CA GLU A 391 42.12 30.26 -11.40
C GLU A 391 40.72 30.52 -10.83
N GLN A 392 40.33 31.80 -10.78
CA GLN A 392 39.01 32.21 -10.30
C GLN A 392 37.88 31.69 -11.20
N ASP A 393 38.02 31.79 -12.52
CA ASP A 393 37.00 31.30 -13.45
C ASP A 393 36.95 29.76 -13.47
N HIS A 394 38.12 29.11 -13.39
CA HIS A 394 38.21 27.67 -13.29
C HIS A 394 37.49 27.15 -12.03
N GLY A 395 37.72 27.79 -10.87
CA GLY A 395 37.05 27.46 -9.61
C GLY A 395 35.54 27.71 -9.65
N ARG A 396 35.09 28.85 -10.17
CA ARG A 396 33.65 29.20 -10.29
C ARG A 396 32.90 28.23 -11.21
N MET A 397 33.45 27.94 -12.39
CA MET A 397 32.85 26.98 -13.31
C MET A 397 32.78 25.58 -12.70
N GLY A 398 33.86 25.15 -12.03
CA GLY A 398 33.90 23.86 -11.36
C GLY A 398 32.88 23.72 -10.25
N PHE A 399 32.75 24.74 -9.39
CA PHE A 399 31.77 24.76 -8.31
C PHE A 399 30.33 24.72 -8.82
N LEU A 400 29.99 25.53 -9.82
CA LEU A 400 28.64 25.56 -10.39
C LEU A 400 28.29 24.23 -11.09
N LEU A 401 29.26 23.62 -11.79
CA LEU A 401 29.07 22.31 -12.41
C LEU A 401 28.84 21.22 -11.34
N LEU A 402 29.61 21.25 -10.25
CA LEU A 402 29.42 20.33 -9.13
C LEU A 402 28.06 20.52 -8.45
N LEU A 403 27.64 21.78 -8.26
CA LEU A 403 26.34 22.11 -7.68
C LEU A 403 25.19 21.53 -8.50
N VAL A 404 25.18 21.74 -9.82
CA VAL A 404 24.13 21.18 -10.70
C VAL A 404 24.24 19.64 -10.75
N GLY A 405 25.45 19.09 -10.83
CA GLY A 405 25.69 17.65 -10.92
C GLY A 405 25.25 16.86 -9.68
N VAL A 406 25.52 17.39 -8.50
CA VAL A 406 25.22 16.71 -7.23
C VAL A 406 23.79 17.01 -6.77
N LEU A 407 23.35 18.28 -6.76
CA LEU A 407 22.02 18.63 -6.24
C LEU A 407 20.89 18.11 -7.11
N LEU A 408 21.10 18.04 -8.43
CA LEU A 408 20.11 17.54 -9.38
C LEU A 408 20.36 16.09 -9.77
N LEU A 409 21.17 15.34 -8.99
CA LEU A 409 21.40 13.92 -9.25
C LEU A 409 20.04 13.20 -9.29
N PRO A 410 19.66 12.66 -10.46
CA PRO A 410 18.33 12.10 -10.64
C PRO A 410 18.18 10.80 -9.86
N ALA A 411 16.95 10.47 -9.48
CA ALA A 411 16.62 9.15 -8.96
C ALA A 411 16.92 8.06 -10.01
N ALA A 412 17.08 6.81 -9.55
CA ALA A 412 17.31 5.68 -10.44
C ALA A 412 16.22 5.57 -11.52
N GLN A 413 14.97 5.80 -11.13
CA GLN A 413 13.84 6.01 -12.01
C GLN A 413 13.25 7.40 -11.73
N PRO A 414 13.59 8.42 -12.54
CA PRO A 414 13.04 9.78 -12.40
C PRO A 414 11.53 9.86 -12.61
N VAL A 415 10.99 8.89 -13.36
CA VAL A 415 9.56 8.71 -13.60
C VAL A 415 9.24 7.25 -13.40
N LEU A 416 8.18 6.96 -12.64
CA LEU A 416 7.71 5.60 -12.39
C LEU A 416 6.18 5.54 -12.31
N HIS A 417 5.65 4.36 -12.63
CA HIS A 417 4.26 4.04 -12.34
C HIS A 417 4.20 3.42 -10.94
N GLU A 418 3.33 3.94 -10.07
CA GLU A 418 3.21 3.41 -8.71
C GLU A 418 2.40 2.10 -8.73
N SER A 419 3.08 0.96 -8.80
CA SER A 419 2.40 -0.34 -8.93
C SER A 419 1.63 -0.72 -7.66
N ARG A 420 2.04 -0.23 -6.49
CA ARG A 420 1.39 -0.52 -5.19
C ARG A 420 0.16 0.34 -4.92
N TRP A 421 -0.28 1.12 -5.92
CA TRP A 421 -1.34 2.10 -5.73
C TRP A 421 -2.67 1.48 -5.24
N ASP A 422 -2.94 0.21 -5.51
CA ASP A 422 -4.14 -0.52 -5.08
C ASP A 422 -3.83 -1.75 -4.20
N ASP A 423 -2.69 -1.75 -3.50
CA ASP A 423 -2.36 -2.84 -2.56
C ASP A 423 -3.45 -3.00 -1.48
N PRO A 424 -3.74 -4.23 -1.01
CA PRO A 424 -4.75 -4.45 0.02
C PRO A 424 -4.36 -3.85 1.37
N LEU A 425 -5.36 -3.55 2.22
CA LEU A 425 -5.14 -3.22 3.62
C LEU A 425 -4.52 -4.41 4.37
N THR A 426 -3.67 -4.12 5.35
CA THR A 426 -3.00 -5.11 6.20
C THR A 426 -3.20 -4.76 7.68
N HIS A 427 -3.26 -5.75 8.57
CA HIS A 427 -3.42 -5.53 10.01
C HIS A 427 -2.33 -6.24 10.83
N GLU A 428 -2.07 -5.72 12.02
CA GLU A 428 -1.28 -6.37 13.07
C GLU A 428 -2.20 -6.54 14.28
N LEU A 429 -2.91 -7.67 14.34
CA LEU A 429 -3.75 -8.05 15.47
C LEU A 429 -2.95 -8.98 16.39
N ILE A 430 -2.91 -8.64 17.67
CA ILE A 430 -2.20 -9.40 18.70
C ILE A 430 -3.17 -9.87 19.78
N ASP A 431 -2.75 -10.90 20.51
CA ASP A 431 -3.44 -11.30 21.73
C ASP A 431 -3.45 -10.15 22.74
N PRO A 432 -4.58 -9.95 23.46
CA PRO A 432 -4.68 -8.95 24.50
C PRO A 432 -3.58 -9.08 25.54
N VAL A 433 -3.07 -7.93 26.00
CA VAL A 433 -2.12 -7.89 27.12
C VAL A 433 -2.80 -8.47 28.37
N ALA A 434 -2.03 -9.17 29.22
CA ALA A 434 -2.58 -9.71 30.46
C ALA A 434 -3.18 -8.58 31.32
N ALA A 435 -4.42 -8.76 31.78
CA ALA A 435 -5.11 -7.76 32.57
C ALA A 435 -4.46 -7.59 33.94
N THR A 436 -4.41 -6.36 34.43
CA THR A 436 -3.84 -6.02 35.73
C THR A 436 -4.90 -5.44 36.66
N LEU A 437 -4.77 -5.71 37.95
CA LEU A 437 -5.65 -5.19 38.98
C LEU A 437 -5.35 -3.70 39.22
N GLN A 438 -6.38 -2.87 39.09
CA GLN A 438 -6.31 -1.42 39.29
C GLN A 438 -6.61 -1.05 40.76
N ASP A 439 -6.26 0.18 41.17
CA ASP A 439 -6.50 0.69 42.53
C ASP A 439 -7.98 0.71 42.94
N ASN A 440 -8.88 0.75 41.95
CA ASN A 440 -10.34 0.73 42.14
C ASN A 440 -10.91 -0.69 42.33
N GLY A 441 -10.06 -1.74 42.31
CA GLY A 441 -10.47 -3.14 42.44
C GLY A 441 -10.96 -3.81 41.15
N THR A 442 -10.94 -3.11 40.02
CA THR A 442 -11.31 -3.69 38.70
C THR A 442 -10.08 -4.20 37.97
N TRP A 443 -10.22 -5.24 37.15
CA TRP A 443 -9.15 -5.69 36.26
C TRP A 443 -9.28 -5.01 34.89
N HIS A 444 -8.16 -4.54 34.37
CA HIS A 444 -8.12 -3.81 33.11
C HIS A 444 -6.99 -4.30 32.22
N SER A 445 -7.31 -4.55 30.95
CA SER A 445 -6.35 -4.76 29.86
C SER A 445 -6.59 -3.75 28.76
N SER A 446 -5.51 -3.18 28.23
CA SER A 446 -5.56 -2.26 27.10
C SER A 446 -4.58 -2.75 26.05
N THR A 447 -5.08 -2.96 24.84
CA THR A 447 -4.31 -3.56 23.74
C THR A 447 -4.38 -2.64 22.53
N GLU A 448 -3.20 -2.26 22.02
CA GLU A 448 -3.06 -1.49 20.78
C GLU A 448 -3.30 -2.39 19.58
N VAL A 449 -4.16 -1.95 18.67
CA VAL A 449 -4.43 -2.64 17.40
C VAL A 449 -4.09 -1.70 16.26
N ARG A 450 -3.47 -2.25 15.20
CA ARG A 450 -2.93 -1.45 14.09
C ARG A 450 -3.46 -1.94 12.75
N LEU A 451 -3.99 -1.03 11.95
CA LEU A 451 -4.32 -1.25 10.54
C LEU A 451 -3.49 -0.32 9.68
N THR A 452 -2.88 -0.86 8.64
CA THR A 452 -2.02 -0.11 7.72
C THR A 452 -2.61 -0.14 6.31
N ASN A 453 -2.64 1.03 5.67
CA ASN A 453 -2.96 1.17 4.26
C ASN A 453 -1.67 1.38 3.45
N PRO A 454 -1.11 0.32 2.85
CA PRO A 454 0.08 0.43 2.01
C PRO A 454 -0.20 1.02 0.62
N SER A 455 -1.47 1.28 0.29
CA SER A 455 -1.89 1.70 -1.04
C SER A 455 -1.88 3.23 -1.22
N ALA A 456 -2.13 3.66 -2.46
CA ALA A 456 -2.33 5.06 -2.82
C ALA A 456 -3.81 5.47 -2.75
N LEU A 457 -4.71 4.54 -2.45
CA LEU A 457 -6.16 4.76 -2.40
C LEU A 457 -6.62 4.81 -0.95
N SER A 458 -7.58 5.68 -0.65
CA SER A 458 -8.29 5.57 0.61
C SER A 458 -9.20 4.35 0.58
N LYS A 459 -9.13 3.51 1.61
CA LYS A 459 -9.90 2.25 1.70
C LYS A 459 -10.68 2.20 3.02
N PRO A 460 -11.97 1.81 2.99
CA PRO A 460 -12.76 1.68 4.21
C PRO A 460 -12.31 0.46 5.01
N TYR A 461 -12.37 0.57 6.32
CA TYR A 461 -12.25 -0.55 7.25
C TYR A 461 -13.24 -0.40 8.40
N ALA A 462 -13.58 -1.53 9.02
CA ALA A 462 -14.24 -1.56 10.32
C ALA A 462 -13.72 -2.76 11.11
N ILE A 463 -13.60 -2.62 12.42
CA ILE A 463 -13.12 -3.65 13.33
C ILE A 463 -13.96 -3.66 14.59
N GLY A 464 -14.28 -4.85 15.07
CA GLY A 464 -14.94 -5.08 16.36
C GLY A 464 -14.35 -6.31 17.03
N ALA A 465 -14.67 -6.50 18.30
CA ALA A 465 -14.28 -7.69 19.05
C ALA A 465 -15.52 -8.24 19.76
N PHE A 466 -15.71 -9.55 19.63
CA PHE A 466 -16.84 -10.26 20.20
C PHE A 466 -16.32 -11.26 21.23
N LEU A 467 -16.96 -11.31 22.39
CA LEU A 467 -16.68 -12.31 23.42
C LEU A 467 -17.46 -13.59 23.10
N GLN A 468 -16.84 -14.75 23.32
CA GLN A 468 -17.52 -16.04 23.15
C GLN A 468 -18.74 -16.16 24.07
N HIS A 469 -18.63 -15.61 25.28
CA HIS A 469 -19.70 -15.63 26.28
C HIS A 469 -19.97 -14.21 26.80
N PRO A 470 -20.84 -13.43 26.12
CA PRO A 470 -21.10 -12.05 26.51
C PRO A 470 -21.84 -11.96 27.86
N GLY A 471 -21.57 -10.89 28.63
CA GLY A 471 -22.26 -10.61 29.89
C GLY A 471 -21.75 -11.38 31.12
N GLN A 472 -20.62 -12.10 31.00
CA GLN A 472 -20.06 -12.95 32.06
C GLN A 472 -18.82 -12.34 32.72
N GLY A 473 -18.85 -11.03 32.95
CA GLY A 473 -17.82 -10.29 33.70
C GLY A 473 -16.89 -9.43 32.82
N TRP A 474 -16.41 -9.96 31.69
CA TRP A 474 -15.63 -9.16 30.73
C TRP A 474 -16.52 -8.25 29.90
N THR A 475 -16.09 -7.01 29.74
CA THR A 475 -16.72 -5.99 28.90
C THR A 475 -15.68 -5.40 27.95
N VAL A 476 -16.06 -5.25 26.67
CA VAL A 476 -15.20 -4.71 25.62
C VAL A 476 -15.60 -3.26 25.38
N SER A 477 -14.61 -2.37 25.32
CA SER A 477 -14.79 -0.98 24.89
C SER A 477 -13.66 -0.57 23.96
N TRP A 478 -13.95 0.36 23.05
CA TRP A 478 -13.00 0.81 22.05
C TRP A 478 -12.72 2.30 22.20
N ASP A 479 -11.44 2.67 22.17
CA ASP A 479 -11.01 4.06 21.96
C ASP A 479 -10.49 4.20 20.53
N CYS A 480 -11.34 4.78 19.67
CA CYS A 480 -11.12 4.86 18.23
C CYS A 480 -10.39 6.13 17.78
N ASP A 481 -9.95 7.00 18.69
CA ASP A 481 -9.29 8.29 18.35
C ASP A 481 -10.05 9.12 17.28
N GLY A 482 -11.38 9.07 17.31
CA GLY A 482 -12.27 9.75 16.35
C GLY A 482 -12.66 8.95 15.10
N GLU A 483 -12.08 7.77 14.86
CA GLU A 483 -12.38 6.88 13.73
C GLU A 483 -13.61 5.98 13.99
N SER A 484 -14.79 6.60 14.05
CA SER A 484 -16.07 5.92 14.41
C SER A 484 -17.16 6.05 13.34
N THR A 485 -16.76 6.32 12.09
CA THR A 485 -17.72 6.51 10.97
C THR A 485 -18.40 5.20 10.58
N TYR A 486 -17.66 4.09 10.67
CA TYR A 486 -18.16 2.74 10.44
C TYR A 486 -18.02 1.93 11.73
N SER A 487 -18.97 1.03 11.98
CA SER A 487 -18.92 0.10 13.12
C SER A 487 -19.57 -1.23 12.75
N LEU A 488 -19.21 -2.28 13.49
CA LEU A 488 -19.78 -3.61 13.35
C LEU A 488 -20.84 -3.78 14.44
N ASP A 489 -22.12 -3.75 14.06
CA ASP A 489 -23.26 -3.83 14.98
C ASP A 489 -23.36 -2.69 16.01
N GLY A 490 -22.84 -1.51 15.68
CA GLY A 490 -22.83 -0.35 16.59
C GLY A 490 -21.61 -0.27 17.51
N ASP A 491 -20.80 -1.33 17.57
CA ASP A 491 -19.57 -1.40 18.37
C ASP A 491 -18.31 -1.50 17.48
N GLY A 492 -17.17 -1.04 18.02
CA GLY A 492 -15.89 -1.07 17.32
C GLY A 492 -15.49 0.25 16.65
N CYS A 493 -14.38 0.20 15.90
CA CYS A 493 -13.80 1.35 15.20
C CYS A 493 -13.86 1.16 13.69
N GLY A 494 -13.96 2.25 12.94
CA GLY A 494 -13.98 2.18 11.49
C GLY A 494 -14.07 3.54 10.82
N ALA A 495 -13.28 3.71 9.77
CA ALA A 495 -13.25 4.91 8.94
C ALA A 495 -12.67 4.59 7.57
N ASP A 496 -12.48 5.62 6.76
CA ASP A 496 -11.71 5.54 5.51
C ASP A 496 -10.23 5.80 5.82
N LEU A 497 -9.38 4.76 5.73
CA LEU A 497 -7.95 4.90 6.00
C LEU A 497 -7.26 5.57 4.82
N LEU A 498 -6.58 6.69 5.06
CA LEU A 498 -5.86 7.43 4.03
C LEU A 498 -4.62 6.67 3.51
N PRO A 499 -4.12 6.99 2.31
CA PRO A 499 -2.94 6.35 1.72
C PRO A 499 -1.68 6.44 2.58
N GLN A 500 -0.89 5.37 2.63
CA GLN A 500 0.38 5.29 3.38
C GLN A 500 0.24 5.68 4.88
N ARG A 501 -0.94 5.50 5.45
CA ARG A 501 -1.22 5.75 6.88
C ARG A 501 -1.44 4.45 7.63
N THR A 502 -1.20 4.52 8.93
CA THR A 502 -1.53 3.47 9.88
C THR A 502 -2.50 4.07 10.89
N ALA A 503 -3.68 3.45 11.01
CA ALA A 503 -4.60 3.70 12.11
C ALA A 503 -4.16 2.88 13.32
N PHE A 504 -4.19 3.50 14.49
CA PHE A 504 -3.97 2.86 15.77
C PHE A 504 -5.15 3.20 16.68
N PHE A 505 -5.64 2.21 17.40
CA PHE A 505 -6.75 2.37 18.32
C PHE A 505 -6.61 1.33 19.44
N TRP A 506 -7.31 1.57 20.54
CA TRP A 506 -7.14 0.78 21.76
C TRP A 506 -8.39 -0.01 22.07
N MET A 507 -8.23 -1.32 22.20
CA MET A 507 -9.26 -2.18 22.77
C MET A 507 -9.04 -2.29 24.27
N ASN A 508 -10.03 -1.84 25.04
CA ASN A 508 -10.04 -1.88 26.50
C ASN A 508 -10.99 -2.97 26.97
N LEU A 509 -10.45 -3.90 27.76
CA LEU A 509 -11.19 -4.99 28.39
C LEU A 509 -11.25 -4.75 29.89
N THR A 510 -12.46 -4.68 30.43
CA THR A 510 -12.72 -4.46 31.85
C THR A 510 -13.48 -5.63 32.46
N TRP A 511 -13.05 -6.05 33.66
CA TRP A 511 -13.76 -7.02 34.48
C TRP A 511 -14.40 -6.35 35.69
N ASP A 512 -15.72 -6.50 35.83
CA ASP A 512 -16.52 -5.95 36.95
C ASP A 512 -17.20 -7.08 37.76
N GLY A 513 -16.69 -8.31 37.65
CA GLY A 513 -17.21 -9.45 38.39
C GLY A 513 -16.80 -9.44 39.88
N PRO A 514 -17.60 -10.05 40.77
CA PRO A 514 -17.28 -10.13 42.21
C PRO A 514 -16.15 -11.12 42.54
N SER A 515 -15.80 -12.00 41.59
CA SER A 515 -14.68 -12.95 41.68
C SER A 515 -13.47 -12.48 40.89
N GLN A 516 -12.36 -13.22 40.97
CA GLN A 516 -11.24 -13.01 40.07
C GLN A 516 -11.64 -13.34 38.61
N PRO A 517 -11.07 -12.63 37.63
CA PRO A 517 -11.34 -12.82 36.20
C PRO A 517 -10.88 -14.18 35.70
N THR A 518 -11.69 -14.84 34.89
CA THR A 518 -11.32 -16.06 34.16
C THR A 518 -10.66 -15.71 32.83
N ARG A 519 -9.92 -16.67 32.25
CA ARG A 519 -9.44 -16.55 30.86
C ARG A 519 -10.63 -16.61 29.91
N ALA A 520 -10.78 -15.61 29.05
CA ALA A 520 -11.90 -15.52 28.12
C ALA A 520 -11.41 -15.47 26.66
N ASN A 521 -12.03 -16.30 25.82
CA ASN A 521 -11.82 -16.27 24.38
C ASN A 521 -12.67 -15.17 23.74
N LEU A 522 -12.07 -14.48 22.79
CA LEU A 522 -12.70 -13.46 21.97
C LEU A 522 -12.22 -13.59 20.53
N SER A 523 -12.92 -12.94 19.61
CA SER A 523 -12.48 -12.87 18.22
C SER A 523 -12.60 -11.45 17.72
N TYR A 524 -11.54 -10.96 17.07
CA TYR A 524 -11.61 -9.76 16.26
C TYR A 524 -12.35 -10.09 14.97
N VAL A 525 -13.31 -9.26 14.60
CA VAL A 525 -13.94 -9.29 13.29
C VAL A 525 -13.52 -8.04 12.56
N VAL A 526 -12.90 -8.20 11.40
CA VAL A 526 -12.40 -7.07 10.61
C VAL A 526 -13.03 -7.08 9.22
N SER A 527 -13.68 -5.98 8.88
CA SER A 527 -14.14 -5.67 7.54
C SER A 527 -13.04 -4.91 6.80
N MET A 528 -12.38 -5.56 5.85
CA MET A 528 -11.39 -4.93 4.98
C MET A 528 -11.37 -5.58 3.60
N ASN A 529 -10.87 -4.88 2.59
CA ASN A 529 -10.67 -5.41 1.23
C ASN A 529 -11.94 -6.03 0.59
N GLY A 530 -13.13 -5.60 1.01
CA GLY A 530 -14.42 -6.10 0.50
C GLY A 530 -14.91 -7.41 1.11
N GLY A 531 -14.29 -7.89 2.20
CA GLY A 531 -14.71 -9.08 2.94
C GLY A 531 -14.57 -8.91 4.45
N TYR A 532 -14.94 -9.98 5.18
CA TYR A 532 -14.77 -10.07 6.64
C TYR A 532 -13.74 -11.15 6.98
N GLU A 533 -12.91 -10.85 7.96
CA GLU A 533 -11.93 -11.78 8.52
C GLU A 533 -12.18 -11.93 10.03
N VAL A 534 -12.07 -13.15 10.54
CA VAL A 534 -12.24 -13.48 11.97
C VAL A 534 -10.89 -13.94 12.50
N VAL A 535 -10.36 -13.24 13.51
CA VAL A 535 -9.07 -13.53 14.12
C VAL A 535 -9.29 -13.87 15.60
N PRO A 536 -9.05 -15.13 16.02
CA PRO A 536 -9.25 -15.53 17.42
C PRO A 536 -8.16 -14.93 18.31
N ALA A 537 -8.54 -14.61 19.54
CA ALA A 537 -7.65 -14.12 20.58
C ALA A 537 -8.16 -14.51 21.97
N ALA A 538 -7.34 -14.35 23.01
CA ALA A 538 -7.77 -14.60 24.39
C ALA A 538 -7.22 -13.57 25.37
N VAL A 539 -8.07 -13.11 26.28
CA VAL A 539 -7.66 -12.28 27.41
C VAL A 539 -7.49 -13.15 28.66
N ARG A 540 -6.42 -12.88 29.42
CA ARG A 540 -6.17 -13.50 30.72
C ARG A 540 -5.75 -12.45 31.74
N PRO A 541 -6.03 -12.63 33.03
CA PRO A 541 -5.40 -11.82 34.07
C PRO A 541 -3.93 -12.18 34.26
N ALA A 542 -3.18 -11.23 34.84
CA ALA A 542 -1.80 -11.41 35.25
C ALA A 542 -1.69 -12.21 36.57
N LEU A 543 -2.31 -13.39 36.59
CA LEU A 543 -2.19 -14.39 37.65
C LEU A 543 -1.39 -15.60 37.12
N GLU A 544 -0.80 -16.36 38.04
CA GLU A 544 0.06 -17.51 37.69
C GLU A 544 -0.72 -18.62 36.98
N VAL A 545 -1.86 -18.99 37.56
CA VAL A 545 -2.75 -20.05 37.07
C VAL A 545 -4.16 -19.49 37.00
N VAL A 546 -4.79 -19.64 35.83
CA VAL A 546 -6.11 -19.09 35.56
C VAL A 546 -6.98 -20.19 34.95
N PRO A 547 -8.23 -20.35 35.42
CA PRO A 547 -9.19 -21.21 34.75
C PRO A 547 -9.80 -20.55 33.51
N ASP A 548 -10.23 -21.38 32.56
CA ASP A 548 -11.07 -20.94 31.44
C ASP A 548 -12.44 -20.43 31.91
N THR A 549 -13.17 -19.76 31.01
CA THR A 549 -14.48 -19.14 31.30
C THR A 549 -15.57 -20.13 31.71
N SER A 550 -15.48 -21.40 31.32
CA SER A 550 -16.58 -22.35 31.46
C SER A 550 -16.12 -23.76 31.80
N TRP A 551 -16.86 -24.39 32.70
CA TRP A 551 -16.85 -25.82 32.96
C TRP A 551 -17.47 -26.58 31.78
N TYR A 552 -17.05 -27.81 31.55
CA TYR A 552 -17.61 -28.71 30.53
C TYR A 552 -17.69 -30.14 31.05
N ASP A 553 -18.71 -30.88 30.63
CA ASP A 553 -18.95 -32.25 31.07
C ASP A 553 -18.39 -33.27 30.07
N VAL A 554 -17.80 -34.34 30.58
CA VAL A 554 -17.22 -35.45 29.81
C VAL A 554 -17.72 -36.77 30.41
N GLU A 555 -18.29 -37.64 29.59
CA GLU A 555 -18.71 -38.97 30.04
C GLU A 555 -17.52 -39.94 30.08
N VAL A 556 -17.27 -40.56 31.24
CA VAL A 556 -16.14 -41.48 31.45
C VAL A 556 -16.67 -42.77 32.09
N GLY A 557 -17.10 -43.71 31.23
CA GLY A 557 -17.64 -44.99 31.67
C GLY A 557 -18.98 -44.84 32.39
N ALA A 558 -19.01 -45.14 33.69
CA ALA A 558 -20.22 -45.00 34.52
C ALA A 558 -20.28 -43.66 35.28
N PHE A 559 -19.27 -42.80 35.12
CA PHE A 559 -19.17 -41.52 35.79
C PHE A 559 -19.26 -40.37 34.79
N VAL A 560 -19.69 -39.21 35.28
CA VAL A 560 -19.57 -37.94 34.55
C VAL A 560 -18.45 -37.14 35.20
N HIS A 561 -17.53 -36.65 34.38
CA HIS A 561 -16.46 -35.76 34.79
C HIS A 561 -16.82 -34.33 34.39
N ARG A 562 -17.01 -33.44 35.37
CA ARG A 562 -17.15 -32.00 35.13
C ARG A 562 -15.78 -31.35 35.21
N CYS A 563 -15.26 -30.95 34.06
CA CYS A 563 -13.89 -30.48 33.89
C CYS A 563 -13.81 -28.98 33.64
N LEU A 564 -12.68 -28.39 34.04
CA LEU A 564 -12.30 -27.01 33.78
C LEU A 564 -10.85 -26.99 33.34
N ALA A 565 -10.58 -26.38 32.19
CA ALA A 565 -9.21 -26.23 31.70
C ALA A 565 -8.49 -25.15 32.53
N LEU A 566 -7.23 -25.42 32.86
CA LEU A 566 -6.35 -24.45 33.50
C LEU A 566 -5.26 -24.03 32.52
N THR A 567 -4.80 -22.79 32.65
CA THR A 567 -3.68 -22.28 31.87
C THR A 567 -2.76 -21.47 32.77
N GLY A 568 -1.46 -21.70 32.64
CA GLY A 568 -0.44 -20.97 33.39
C GLY A 568 0.65 -21.90 33.91
N ASP A 569 1.63 -21.30 34.56
CA ASP A 569 2.77 -21.99 35.16
C ASP A 569 2.97 -21.47 36.59
N LEU A 570 3.44 -22.33 37.48
CA LEU A 570 3.83 -21.95 38.84
C LEU A 570 5.19 -21.24 38.78
N ILE A 571 5.24 -19.94 39.12
CA ILE A 571 6.44 -19.10 39.05
C ILE A 571 6.94 -18.73 40.45
N ASP A 572 6.03 -18.27 41.29
CA ASP A 572 6.18 -17.79 42.65
C ASP A 572 5.72 -18.85 43.69
N SER A 573 4.80 -19.75 43.30
CA SER A 573 4.25 -20.80 44.17
C SER A 573 4.97 -22.15 43.98
N ASP A 574 5.29 -22.87 45.06
CA ASP A 574 5.93 -24.20 44.97
C ASP A 574 4.95 -25.34 44.63
N SER A 575 3.65 -25.14 44.86
CA SER A 575 2.58 -26.11 44.57
C SER A 575 1.26 -25.37 44.32
N LEU A 576 0.32 -26.00 43.62
CA LEU A 576 -1.01 -25.48 43.35
C LEU A 576 -2.02 -26.13 44.30
N ASN A 577 -2.63 -25.31 45.16
CA ASN A 577 -3.76 -25.73 45.99
C ASN A 577 -5.06 -25.49 45.24
N ILE A 578 -5.83 -26.55 45.05
CA ILE A 578 -7.11 -26.51 44.35
C ILE A 578 -8.20 -26.90 45.34
N SER A 579 -9.17 -26.01 45.53
CA SER A 579 -10.39 -26.34 46.27
C SER A 579 -11.63 -25.86 45.54
N VAL A 580 -12.72 -26.61 45.65
CA VAL A 580 -14.01 -26.34 44.99
C VAL A 580 -15.07 -26.05 46.06
N GLY A 581 -16.02 -25.16 45.75
CA GLY A 581 -17.09 -24.77 46.68
C GLY A 581 -17.95 -25.95 47.14
N GLU A 582 -18.29 -25.98 48.43
CA GLU A 582 -19.20 -26.99 49.01
C GLU A 582 -20.67 -26.72 48.62
N GLY A 583 -21.48 -27.77 48.45
CA GLY A 583 -22.90 -27.66 48.11
C GLY A 583 -23.87 -27.99 49.25
N ILE A 584 -25.14 -28.17 48.88
CA ILE A 584 -26.25 -28.38 49.82
C ILE A 584 -26.07 -29.73 50.55
N GLY A 585 -25.83 -29.66 51.87
CA GLY A 585 -25.72 -30.85 52.73
C GLY A 585 -24.31 -31.47 52.73
N SER A 586 -23.37 -30.80 53.39
CA SER A 586 -21.93 -31.09 53.38
C SER A 586 -21.51 -32.53 53.76
N SER A 587 -22.38 -33.33 54.39
CA SER A 587 -22.09 -34.72 54.76
C SER A 587 -22.43 -35.78 53.71
N VAL A 588 -23.39 -35.53 52.81
CA VAL A 588 -23.83 -36.50 51.78
C VAL A 588 -23.09 -36.27 50.47
N GLN A 589 -22.81 -35.01 50.15
CA GLN A 589 -22.28 -34.63 48.84
C GLN A 589 -20.80 -34.98 48.63
N THR A 590 -20.00 -35.03 49.69
CA THR A 590 -18.57 -35.43 49.64
C THR A 590 -18.37 -36.92 49.33
N GLN A 591 -19.43 -37.72 49.35
CA GLN A 591 -19.42 -39.12 48.89
C GLN A 591 -19.90 -39.29 47.44
N LEU A 592 -20.55 -38.27 46.87
CA LEU A 592 -21.16 -38.31 45.54
C LEU A 592 -20.35 -37.57 44.47
N VAL A 593 -19.58 -36.56 44.89
CA VAL A 593 -18.69 -35.78 44.02
C VAL A 593 -17.32 -35.64 44.68
N ALA A 594 -16.26 -35.98 43.94
CA ALA A 594 -14.88 -35.80 44.38
C ALA A 594 -14.00 -35.31 43.23
N LEU A 595 -12.88 -34.65 43.54
CA LEU A 595 -11.85 -34.35 42.54
C LEU A 595 -11.20 -35.65 42.08
N VAL A 596 -10.99 -35.77 40.76
CA VAL A 596 -10.21 -36.86 40.19
C VAL A 596 -8.79 -36.82 40.79
N ASP A 597 -8.36 -37.93 41.41
CA ASP A 597 -7.08 -38.07 42.11
C ASP A 597 -6.89 -37.17 43.37
N GLY A 598 -7.98 -36.64 43.96
CA GLY A 598 -7.96 -35.81 45.16
C GLY A 598 -8.63 -36.45 46.40
N ASP A 599 -8.40 -35.85 47.58
CA ASP A 599 -9.10 -36.22 48.82
C ASP A 599 -10.36 -35.34 48.98
N GLY A 600 -11.47 -35.77 48.38
CA GLY A 600 -12.74 -35.03 48.40
C GLY A 600 -12.73 -33.85 47.42
N LEU A 601 -13.07 -32.64 47.88
CA LEU A 601 -13.13 -31.42 47.05
C LEU A 601 -11.85 -30.58 47.08
N ASN A 602 -10.78 -31.10 47.70
CA ASN A 602 -9.50 -30.44 47.84
C ASN A 602 -8.37 -31.32 47.31
N THR A 603 -7.42 -30.73 46.59
CA THR A 603 -6.18 -31.40 46.18
C THR A 603 -5.02 -30.42 46.11
N THR A 604 -3.81 -30.95 46.25
CA THR A 604 -2.56 -30.18 46.10
C THR A 604 -1.69 -30.91 45.09
N VAL A 605 -1.24 -30.19 44.07
CA VAL A 605 -0.44 -30.74 42.97
C VAL A 605 0.83 -29.93 42.77
N ASP A 606 1.93 -30.61 42.44
CA ASP A 606 3.26 -29.99 42.27
C ASP A 606 3.44 -29.34 40.88
N GLU A 607 2.62 -29.72 39.90
CA GLU A 607 2.61 -29.16 38.54
C GLU A 607 1.18 -28.75 38.16
N VAL A 608 1.03 -27.70 37.34
CA VAL A 608 -0.28 -27.23 36.88
C VAL A 608 -0.88 -28.28 35.93
N PRO A 609 -2.02 -28.90 36.26
CA PRO A 609 -2.65 -29.85 35.35
C PRO A 609 -3.36 -29.09 34.22
N ASP A 610 -3.38 -29.68 33.01
CA ASP A 610 -4.09 -29.09 31.86
C ASP A 610 -5.60 -28.87 32.14
N ARG A 611 -6.18 -29.71 33.00
CA ARG A 611 -7.58 -29.65 33.43
C ARG A 611 -7.76 -30.19 34.83
N VAL A 612 -8.77 -29.65 35.51
CA VAL A 612 -9.26 -30.14 36.81
C VAL A 612 -10.65 -30.70 36.59
N CYS A 613 -10.92 -31.92 37.06
CA CYS A 613 -12.20 -32.58 36.87
C CYS A 613 -12.80 -33.03 38.21
N LEU A 614 -14.10 -32.81 38.35
CA LEU A 614 -14.94 -33.38 39.39
C LEU A 614 -15.58 -34.66 38.86
N GLU A 615 -15.38 -35.77 39.54
CA GLU A 615 -16.05 -37.04 39.26
C GLU A 615 -17.38 -37.10 40.02
N GLY A 616 -18.47 -37.31 39.29
CA GLY A 616 -19.81 -37.51 39.83
C GLY A 616 -20.44 -38.80 39.31
N LEU A 617 -21.26 -39.44 40.14
CA LEU A 617 -22.02 -40.65 39.80
C LEU A 617 -23.16 -40.42 38.80
N ASP A 618 -23.64 -39.18 38.67
CA ASP A 618 -24.72 -38.76 37.79
C ASP A 618 -24.49 -37.30 37.33
N PRO A 619 -24.81 -36.93 36.08
CA PRO A 619 -24.69 -35.55 35.59
C PRO A 619 -25.39 -34.47 36.43
N LEU A 620 -26.38 -34.83 37.27
CA LEU A 620 -27.15 -33.91 38.10
C LEU A 620 -26.64 -33.76 39.53
N VAL A 621 -25.65 -34.55 39.99
CA VAL A 621 -25.15 -34.45 41.38
C VAL A 621 -24.29 -33.21 41.64
N PHE A 622 -23.87 -32.52 40.58
CA PHE A 622 -23.07 -31.30 40.66
C PHE A 622 -23.93 -30.07 41.04
N ASP A 623 -23.67 -29.49 42.21
CA ASP A 623 -24.37 -28.30 42.71
C ASP A 623 -23.99 -27.04 41.93
N ALA A 624 -24.85 -26.03 41.98
CA ALA A 624 -24.54 -24.70 41.48
C ALA A 624 -23.40 -24.03 42.30
N SER A 625 -23.29 -24.32 43.60
CA SER A 625 -22.21 -23.78 44.44
C SER A 625 -20.82 -24.33 44.08
N MET A 626 -20.76 -25.51 43.43
CA MET A 626 -19.51 -26.11 42.93
C MET A 626 -18.95 -25.40 41.69
N ALA A 627 -19.63 -24.35 41.20
CA ALA A 627 -19.10 -23.48 40.16
C ALA A 627 -17.83 -22.74 40.62
N SER A 628 -17.73 -22.40 41.91
CA SER A 628 -16.59 -21.65 42.43
C SER A 628 -15.40 -22.55 42.65
N ILE A 629 -14.26 -22.17 42.07
CA ILE A 629 -12.97 -22.82 42.26
C ILE A 629 -11.99 -21.82 42.85
N THR A 630 -11.26 -22.24 43.88
CA THR A 630 -10.19 -21.47 44.49
C THR A 630 -8.87 -22.11 44.12
N LEU A 631 -8.01 -21.35 43.45
CA LEU A 631 -6.64 -21.74 43.10
C LEU A 631 -5.70 -20.90 43.96
N ASN A 632 -4.97 -21.55 44.86
CA ASN A 632 -4.15 -20.89 45.88
C ASN A 632 -4.97 -19.92 46.75
N ASN A 633 -4.83 -18.61 46.52
CA ASN A 633 -5.57 -17.56 47.24
C ASN A 633 -6.65 -16.88 46.38
N ASP A 634 -6.77 -17.26 45.11
CA ASP A 634 -7.64 -16.60 44.14
C ASP A 634 -8.90 -17.42 43.90
N THR A 635 -10.07 -16.79 44.04
CA THR A 635 -11.38 -17.42 43.84
C THR A 635 -11.97 -16.99 42.51
N PHE A 636 -12.32 -17.97 41.68
CA PHE A 636 -12.94 -17.79 40.37
C PHE A 636 -14.34 -18.38 40.38
N THR A 637 -15.24 -17.83 39.57
CA THR A 637 -16.57 -18.40 39.31
C THR A 637 -16.78 -18.62 37.81
N PRO A 638 -16.11 -19.61 37.21
CA PRO A 638 -16.40 -20.00 35.82
C PRO A 638 -17.86 -20.41 35.65
N VAL A 639 -18.32 -20.30 34.41
CA VAL A 639 -19.70 -20.61 34.05
C VAL A 639 -19.91 -22.11 34.02
N LEU A 640 -20.98 -22.55 34.67
CA LEU A 640 -21.38 -23.95 34.64
C LEU A 640 -21.88 -24.32 33.24
N PRO A 641 -21.60 -25.55 32.76
CA PRO A 641 -22.22 -26.03 31.54
C PRO A 641 -23.75 -26.08 31.73
N PRO A 642 -24.52 -26.07 30.63
CA PRO A 642 -25.92 -26.44 30.72
C PRO A 642 -26.02 -27.82 31.41
N ARG A 643 -26.98 -27.97 32.33
CA ARG A 643 -27.13 -29.20 33.14
C ARG A 643 -27.24 -30.48 32.30
N ARG A 644 -27.68 -30.33 31.04
CA ARG A 644 -27.68 -31.38 30.03
C ARG A 644 -27.24 -30.78 28.71
N PRO A 645 -26.33 -31.42 27.96
CA PRO A 645 -26.07 -31.03 26.59
C PRO A 645 -27.35 -31.22 25.77
N LEU A 646 -27.58 -30.31 24.83
CA LEU A 646 -28.68 -30.46 23.89
C LEU A 646 -28.28 -31.48 22.82
N VAL A 647 -29.07 -32.55 22.73
CA VAL A 647 -28.89 -33.63 21.74
C VAL A 647 -30.16 -33.72 20.91
N ALA A 648 -30.00 -33.59 19.60
CA ALA A 648 -31.08 -33.75 18.63
C ALA A 648 -31.13 -35.21 18.19
N HIS A 649 -32.14 -35.96 18.63
CA HIS A 649 -32.39 -37.30 18.12
C HIS A 649 -33.20 -37.22 16.82
N VAL A 650 -32.56 -37.53 15.70
CA VAL A 650 -33.13 -37.42 14.36
C VAL A 650 -33.29 -38.83 13.77
N PRO A 651 -34.48 -39.23 13.29
CA PRO A 651 -34.65 -40.52 12.63
C PRO A 651 -34.02 -40.50 11.23
N GLU A 652 -33.73 -41.67 10.66
CA GLU A 652 -33.12 -41.78 9.31
C GLU A 652 -33.90 -41.03 8.21
N ASP A 653 -35.23 -40.96 8.34
CA ASP A 653 -36.09 -40.26 7.38
C ASP A 653 -36.06 -38.72 7.52
N GLY A 654 -35.54 -38.21 8.64
CA GLY A 654 -35.48 -36.80 9.03
C GLY A 654 -36.65 -36.34 9.91
N TRP A 655 -36.52 -35.16 10.51
CA TRP A 655 -37.62 -34.50 11.23
C TRP A 655 -38.67 -33.96 10.27
N LEU A 656 -39.94 -34.17 10.59
CA LEU A 656 -41.06 -33.58 9.86
C LEU A 656 -41.48 -32.27 10.55
N ILE A 657 -41.29 -31.15 9.84
CA ILE A 657 -41.68 -29.82 10.30
C ILE A 657 -42.97 -29.38 9.59
N GLN A 658 -43.97 -28.98 10.37
CA GLN A 658 -45.26 -28.43 9.92
C GLN A 658 -45.57 -27.12 10.67
N ALA A 659 -46.64 -26.42 10.30
CA ALA A 659 -47.04 -25.18 11.00
C ALA A 659 -47.74 -25.44 12.35
N GLU A 660 -48.32 -26.63 12.55
CA GLU A 660 -49.05 -26.99 13.75
C GLU A 660 -48.12 -27.18 14.98
N GLU A 661 -48.58 -26.71 16.14
CA GLU A 661 -47.86 -26.83 17.41
C GLU A 661 -47.72 -28.31 17.81
N GLY A 662 -46.51 -28.72 18.23
CA GLY A 662 -46.19 -30.13 18.50
C GLY A 662 -45.55 -30.88 17.32
N VAL A 663 -45.47 -30.24 16.14
CA VAL A 663 -44.72 -30.70 14.96
C VAL A 663 -44.00 -29.55 14.24
N SER A 664 -43.90 -28.37 14.84
CA SER A 664 -43.23 -27.19 14.27
C SER A 664 -41.72 -27.19 14.56
N TRP A 665 -41.02 -26.08 14.34
CA TRP A 665 -39.61 -25.95 14.77
C TRP A 665 -39.45 -25.97 16.30
N GLU A 666 -40.51 -25.57 17.02
CA GLU A 666 -40.58 -25.51 18.48
C GLU A 666 -39.55 -24.58 19.15
N ALA A 667 -39.50 -24.56 20.49
CA ALA A 667 -38.56 -23.72 21.21
C ALA A 667 -37.10 -24.06 20.88
N LEU A 668 -36.21 -23.05 20.99
CA LEU A 668 -34.76 -23.11 20.69
C LEU A 668 -34.39 -23.09 19.20
N LEU A 669 -35.30 -23.43 18.28
CA LEU A 669 -35.09 -23.34 16.83
C LEU A 669 -36.06 -22.30 16.24
N GLY A 670 -35.62 -21.04 16.14
CA GLY A 670 -36.44 -19.95 15.63
C GLY A 670 -36.36 -19.79 14.11
N GLY A 671 -37.43 -19.32 13.49
CA GLY A 671 -37.39 -18.88 12.09
C GLY A 671 -36.52 -17.62 11.92
N GLY A 672 -35.67 -17.60 10.90
CA GLY A 672 -34.75 -16.48 10.60
C GLY A 672 -33.33 -16.62 11.14
N ASP A 673 -33.07 -17.61 12.00
CA ASP A 673 -31.70 -17.97 12.40
C ASP A 673 -31.04 -18.85 11.32
N ILE A 674 -29.71 -18.86 11.29
CA ILE A 674 -28.92 -19.67 10.35
C ILE A 674 -28.54 -20.97 11.03
N LEU A 675 -29.02 -22.10 10.51
CA LEU A 675 -28.60 -23.42 10.94
C LEU A 675 -27.42 -23.87 10.06
N SER A 676 -26.33 -24.33 10.68
CA SER A 676 -25.14 -24.82 10.00
C SER A 676 -24.64 -26.14 10.59
N MET A 677 -24.17 -27.01 9.71
CA MET A 677 -23.51 -28.27 10.05
C MET A 677 -21.99 -28.08 10.00
N GLU A 678 -21.28 -28.53 11.04
CA GLU A 678 -19.81 -28.54 11.14
C GLU A 678 -19.14 -27.17 10.92
N ALA A 679 -19.77 -26.08 11.40
CA ALA A 679 -19.19 -24.75 11.33
C ALA A 679 -18.51 -24.35 12.66
N ASP A 680 -17.21 -24.07 12.59
CA ASP A 680 -16.41 -23.59 13.73
C ASP A 680 -16.81 -22.17 14.17
N HIS A 681 -17.23 -21.35 13.21
CA HIS A 681 -17.68 -19.97 13.45
C HIS A 681 -18.95 -19.65 12.67
N CYS A 682 -19.77 -18.76 13.23
CA CYS A 682 -20.93 -18.23 12.55
C CYS A 682 -20.54 -17.35 11.36
N PRO A 683 -21.29 -17.44 10.25
CA PRO A 683 -20.99 -16.67 9.06
C PRO A 683 -21.29 -15.17 9.31
N ILE A 684 -20.29 -14.32 9.10
CA ILE A 684 -20.38 -12.88 9.36
C ILE A 684 -21.21 -12.18 8.29
N ASN A 685 -22.27 -11.48 8.70
CA ASN A 685 -23.16 -10.69 7.84
C ASN A 685 -23.66 -11.48 6.61
N ALA A 686 -23.96 -12.76 6.80
CA ALA A 686 -24.38 -13.62 5.71
C ALA A 686 -25.87 -13.45 5.39
N SER A 687 -26.16 -13.10 4.14
CA SER A 687 -27.50 -13.22 3.56
C SER A 687 -27.67 -14.64 3.02
N MET A 688 -27.84 -15.61 3.93
CA MET A 688 -28.12 -16.98 3.55
C MET A 688 -29.56 -17.09 3.07
N SER A 689 -29.79 -17.70 1.92
CA SER A 689 -31.17 -17.99 1.49
C SER A 689 -31.79 -19.08 2.36
N THR A 690 -33.11 -19.13 2.44
CA THR A 690 -33.81 -20.31 2.93
C THR A 690 -33.67 -21.49 1.95
N PRO A 691 -33.78 -22.75 2.41
CA PRO A 691 -33.84 -23.93 1.54
C PRO A 691 -34.96 -23.79 0.50
N ALA A 692 -34.59 -23.83 -0.79
CA ALA A 692 -35.53 -23.56 -1.87
C ALA A 692 -36.67 -24.60 -1.93
N ARG A 693 -37.91 -24.10 -1.95
CA ARG A 693 -39.09 -24.94 -2.14
C ARG A 693 -39.22 -25.37 -3.61
N PRO A 694 -39.46 -26.68 -3.89
CA PRO A 694 -39.73 -27.13 -5.25
C PRO A 694 -41.08 -26.58 -5.77
N LEU A 695 -41.11 -26.13 -7.04
CA LEU A 695 -42.30 -25.56 -7.70
C LEU A 695 -43.34 -26.60 -8.17
N GLY A 696 -43.14 -27.89 -7.85
CA GLY A 696 -43.98 -29.02 -8.29
C GLY A 696 -44.39 -29.92 -7.12
N PRO A 697 -44.98 -31.11 -7.38
CA PRO A 697 -45.46 -32.03 -6.34
C PRO A 697 -44.33 -32.77 -5.58
N SER A 698 -43.08 -32.33 -5.70
CA SER A 698 -41.93 -32.94 -5.04
C SER A 698 -41.90 -32.55 -3.55
N PRO A 699 -41.47 -33.46 -2.66
CA PRO A 699 -41.35 -33.16 -1.24
C PRO A 699 -40.28 -32.08 -0.99
N TRP A 700 -40.55 -31.18 -0.05
CA TRP A 700 -39.60 -30.15 0.38
C TRP A 700 -38.65 -30.76 1.42
N ILE A 701 -37.46 -31.14 0.98
CA ILE A 701 -36.45 -31.81 1.81
C ILE A 701 -35.23 -30.90 1.92
N TRP A 702 -34.83 -30.58 3.14
CA TRP A 702 -33.53 -29.98 3.43
C TRP A 702 -32.60 -31.06 3.96
N ASP A 703 -31.70 -31.51 3.08
CA ASP A 703 -30.66 -32.46 3.42
C ASP A 703 -29.35 -31.71 3.71
N LEU A 704 -28.87 -31.79 4.96
CA LEU A 704 -27.66 -31.10 5.39
C LEU A 704 -26.38 -31.68 4.78
N GLN A 705 -26.39 -32.91 4.26
CA GLN A 705 -25.26 -33.45 3.49
C GLN A 705 -25.17 -32.80 2.10
N VAL A 706 -26.28 -32.32 1.56
CA VAL A 706 -26.35 -31.63 0.26
C VAL A 706 -26.17 -30.12 0.43
N ARG A 707 -26.78 -29.55 1.48
CA ARG A 707 -26.71 -28.14 1.81
C ARG A 707 -26.48 -27.98 3.32
N SER A 708 -25.21 -27.87 3.70
CA SER A 708 -24.77 -27.82 5.09
C SER A 708 -25.20 -26.59 5.89
N SER A 709 -25.66 -25.52 5.23
CA SER A 709 -26.11 -24.31 5.92
C SER A 709 -27.25 -23.57 5.20
N GLY A 710 -28.10 -22.89 5.98
CA GLY A 710 -29.22 -22.11 5.48
C GLY A 710 -30.00 -21.40 6.57
N GLU A 711 -30.74 -20.36 6.19
CA GLU A 711 -31.69 -19.70 7.06
C GLU A 711 -32.89 -20.63 7.33
N ILE A 712 -33.30 -20.77 8.60
CA ILE A 712 -34.43 -21.60 9.01
C ILE A 712 -35.71 -21.00 8.40
N PRO A 713 -36.41 -21.74 7.52
CA PRO A 713 -37.59 -21.22 6.85
C PRO A 713 -38.81 -21.24 7.78
N MET A 714 -39.71 -20.27 7.58
CA MET A 714 -41.06 -20.32 8.14
C MET A 714 -41.90 -21.32 7.34
N VAL A 715 -42.55 -22.26 8.03
CA VAL A 715 -43.42 -23.28 7.43
C VAL A 715 -44.88 -22.88 7.65
N GLU A 716 -45.67 -22.79 6.57
CA GLU A 716 -47.10 -22.40 6.60
C GLU A 716 -48.04 -23.62 6.64
N ASP A 717 -49.33 -23.42 6.97
CA ASP A 717 -50.33 -24.47 7.25
C ASP A 717 -50.53 -25.53 6.15
N ASP A 718 -50.09 -25.27 4.90
CA ASP A 718 -50.19 -26.20 3.76
C ASP A 718 -48.85 -26.82 3.35
N GLN A 719 -47.81 -26.70 4.18
CA GLN A 719 -46.43 -27.02 3.86
C GLN A 719 -45.83 -28.00 4.85
N ASN A 720 -45.15 -29.00 4.32
CA ASN A 720 -44.39 -29.97 5.10
C ASN A 720 -42.95 -29.95 4.64
N MET A 721 -42.04 -29.73 5.58
CA MET A 721 -40.60 -29.74 5.32
C MET A 721 -39.95 -30.90 6.06
N THR A 722 -39.09 -31.64 5.40
CA THR A 722 -38.29 -32.69 6.05
C THR A 722 -36.85 -32.23 6.20
N LEU A 723 -36.37 -32.13 7.44
CA LEU A 723 -34.96 -31.84 7.74
C LEU A 723 -34.20 -33.16 7.96
N ARG A 724 -33.20 -33.43 7.12
CA ARG A 724 -32.30 -34.58 7.26
C ARG A 724 -30.96 -34.13 7.79
N VAL A 725 -30.59 -34.69 8.94
CA VAL A 725 -29.33 -34.42 9.62
C VAL A 725 -28.55 -35.73 9.70
N PRO A 726 -27.27 -35.77 9.31
CA PRO A 726 -26.47 -36.98 9.47
C PRO A 726 -26.16 -37.25 10.96
N PRO A 727 -26.06 -38.53 11.36
CA PRO A 727 -25.71 -38.88 12.74
C PRO A 727 -24.28 -38.46 13.07
N GLY A 728 -24.08 -38.01 14.30
CA GLY A 728 -22.81 -37.48 14.82
C GLY A 728 -22.48 -36.07 14.35
N ALA A 729 -23.39 -35.38 13.66
CA ALA A 729 -23.14 -34.03 13.16
C ALA A 729 -23.20 -32.99 14.27
N ASN A 730 -22.20 -32.11 14.31
CA ASN A 730 -22.20 -30.92 15.17
C ASN A 730 -23.00 -29.81 14.48
N MET A 731 -24.07 -29.37 15.13
CA MET A 731 -24.98 -28.36 14.62
C MET A 731 -24.78 -27.05 15.39
N THR A 732 -24.73 -25.95 14.65
CA THR A 732 -24.65 -24.60 15.20
C THR A 732 -25.81 -23.75 14.68
N LEU A 733 -26.42 -23.01 15.61
CA LEU A 733 -27.45 -22.03 15.33
C LEU A 733 -26.84 -20.64 15.49
N CYS A 734 -26.75 -19.92 14.38
CA CYS A 734 -26.15 -18.61 14.28
C CYS A 734 -27.24 -17.55 14.12
N LYS A 735 -27.18 -16.51 14.93
CA LYS A 735 -28.02 -15.33 14.71
C LYS A 735 -27.47 -14.51 13.55
N PRO A 736 -28.32 -13.89 12.73
CA PRO A 736 -27.84 -12.94 11.72
C PRO A 736 -27.13 -11.77 12.41
N GLY A 737 -25.92 -11.43 11.95
CA GLY A 737 -25.13 -10.34 12.52
C GLY A 737 -23.62 -10.49 12.33
N PHE A 738 -22.85 -9.78 13.17
CA PHE A 738 -21.38 -9.78 13.15
C PHE A 738 -20.74 -10.66 14.23
N ASN A 739 -21.55 -11.35 15.04
CA ASN A 739 -21.04 -12.22 16.09
C ASN A 739 -20.56 -13.57 15.49
N PRO A 740 -19.27 -13.92 15.60
CA PRO A 740 -18.73 -15.18 15.09
C PRO A 740 -19.11 -16.40 15.95
N TYR A 741 -19.76 -16.21 17.10
CA TYR A 741 -20.08 -17.30 18.02
C TYR A 741 -21.55 -17.75 17.89
N PRO A 742 -21.81 -19.07 17.90
CA PRO A 742 -23.16 -19.60 17.82
C PRO A 742 -23.99 -19.24 19.05
N ALA A 743 -25.26 -18.93 18.83
CA ALA A 743 -26.21 -18.72 19.91
C ALA A 743 -26.60 -20.04 20.59
N LEU A 744 -26.55 -21.14 19.83
CA LEU A 744 -26.81 -22.49 20.33
C LEU A 744 -25.97 -23.50 19.54
N SER A 745 -25.43 -24.50 20.23
CA SER A 745 -24.74 -25.65 19.62
C SER A 745 -25.30 -26.96 20.18
N PHE A 746 -25.49 -27.96 19.32
CA PHE A 746 -26.01 -29.27 19.70
C PHE A 746 -25.46 -30.37 18.78
N VAL A 747 -25.49 -31.62 19.25
CA VAL A 747 -25.08 -32.79 18.46
C VAL A 747 -26.33 -33.51 17.96
N ALA A 748 -26.31 -33.97 16.72
CA ALA A 748 -27.34 -34.82 16.16
C ALA A 748 -26.98 -36.30 16.30
N GLU A 749 -27.89 -37.11 16.81
CA GLU A 749 -27.73 -38.56 16.95
C GLU A 749 -28.91 -39.31 16.33
N ASP A 750 -28.68 -40.55 15.92
CA ASP A 750 -29.77 -41.42 15.46
C ASP A 750 -30.69 -41.77 16.63
N GLY A 751 -31.98 -41.50 16.48
CA GLY A 751 -32.97 -41.81 17.51
C GLY A 751 -34.41 -41.52 17.09
N PRO A 752 -35.38 -41.82 17.96
CA PRO A 752 -36.78 -41.53 17.69
C PRO A 752 -37.05 -40.02 17.71
N GLU A 753 -37.89 -39.56 16.78
CA GLU A 753 -38.46 -38.22 16.85
C GLU A 753 -39.49 -38.20 17.98
N LEU A 754 -39.20 -37.43 19.03
CA LEU A 754 -40.10 -37.15 20.13
C LEU A 754 -40.05 -35.66 20.43
N LEU A 755 -41.12 -35.13 21.00
CA LEU A 755 -41.16 -33.78 21.51
C LEU A 755 -41.48 -33.81 22.98
N VAL A 756 -40.96 -32.85 23.72
CA VAL A 756 -41.25 -32.73 25.14
C VAL A 756 -41.88 -31.40 25.47
N SER A 757 -43.01 -31.46 26.17
CA SER A 757 -43.61 -30.31 26.85
C SER A 757 -43.24 -30.38 28.32
N TRP A 758 -42.40 -29.43 28.76
CA TRP A 758 -41.87 -29.36 30.11
C TRP A 758 -41.71 -27.90 30.54
N MET A 759 -42.13 -27.57 31.77
CA MET A 759 -42.07 -26.21 32.32
C MET A 759 -42.70 -25.11 31.44
N GLY A 760 -43.70 -25.45 30.63
CA GLY A 760 -44.44 -24.49 29.80
C GLY A 760 -43.82 -24.18 28.44
N SER A 761 -42.77 -24.90 28.02
CA SER A 761 -42.26 -24.85 26.64
C SER A 761 -42.21 -26.23 26.01
N THR A 762 -42.50 -26.29 24.70
CA THR A 762 -42.35 -27.49 23.87
C THR A 762 -41.03 -27.42 23.11
N SER A 763 -40.28 -28.52 23.06
CA SER A 763 -38.97 -28.61 22.40
C SER A 763 -38.78 -29.98 21.74
N ARG A 764 -38.03 -30.00 20.63
CA ARG A 764 -37.59 -31.23 19.95
C ARG A 764 -36.39 -31.91 20.65
N PHE A 765 -35.73 -31.19 21.57
CA PHE A 765 -34.66 -31.73 22.40
C PHE A 765 -35.24 -32.46 23.60
N TRP A 766 -35.86 -33.63 23.36
CA TRP A 766 -36.71 -34.32 24.33
C TRP A 766 -35.96 -34.91 25.55
N THR A 767 -34.63 -34.94 25.53
CA THR A 767 -33.77 -35.29 26.67
C THR A 767 -33.55 -34.13 27.66
N SER A 768 -34.16 -32.96 27.41
CA SER A 768 -34.03 -31.78 28.25
C SER A 768 -34.64 -31.86 29.66
N PRO A 769 -35.72 -32.63 29.95
CA PRO A 769 -36.29 -32.68 31.29
C PRO A 769 -35.34 -33.28 32.31
N TRP A 770 -35.30 -32.63 33.47
CA TRP A 770 -34.58 -33.14 34.64
C TRP A 770 -35.25 -32.66 35.93
N ALA A 771 -35.04 -33.36 37.04
CA ALA A 771 -35.43 -32.88 38.35
C ALA A 771 -34.36 -33.24 39.40
N ILE A 772 -34.26 -32.37 40.41
CA ILE A 772 -33.51 -32.64 41.63
C ILE A 772 -34.45 -32.39 42.80
N ALA A 773 -34.45 -33.29 43.76
CA ALA A 773 -35.18 -33.16 45.02
C ALA A 773 -34.24 -33.39 46.21
N SER A 774 -34.47 -32.63 47.28
CA SER A 774 -33.82 -32.82 48.58
C SER A 774 -34.89 -32.96 49.66
N ASP A 775 -34.75 -33.99 50.50
CA ASP A 775 -35.69 -34.31 51.59
C ASP A 775 -37.17 -34.36 51.11
N GLY A 776 -37.41 -34.92 49.92
CA GLY A 776 -38.74 -35.03 49.32
C GLY A 776 -39.28 -33.75 48.67
N THR A 777 -38.50 -32.67 48.61
CA THR A 777 -38.89 -31.39 48.00
C THR A 777 -38.10 -31.11 46.72
N VAL A 778 -38.80 -30.84 45.61
CA VAL A 778 -38.16 -30.53 44.32
C VAL A 778 -37.66 -29.08 44.26
N LEU A 779 -36.56 -28.88 43.54
CA LEU A 779 -35.92 -27.57 43.40
C LEU A 779 -36.87 -26.49 42.85
N ASN A 780 -37.66 -26.82 41.83
CA ASN A 780 -38.70 -25.95 41.27
C ASN A 780 -40.02 -26.71 41.08
N ASN A 781 -41.14 -26.02 41.33
CA ASN A 781 -42.47 -26.56 41.08
C ASN A 781 -42.66 -26.86 39.58
N GLY A 782 -43.18 -28.05 39.26
CA GLY A 782 -43.43 -28.50 37.88
C GLY A 782 -42.28 -29.25 37.21
N MET A 783 -41.14 -29.47 37.90
CA MET A 783 -40.04 -30.28 37.36
C MET A 783 -40.40 -31.76 37.22
N THR A 784 -41.34 -32.24 38.02
CA THR A 784 -41.71 -33.66 38.10
C THR A 784 -42.87 -34.06 37.19
N SER A 785 -43.38 -33.12 36.39
CA SER A 785 -44.39 -33.39 35.37
C SER A 785 -43.92 -32.93 33.99
N PHE A 786 -43.92 -33.86 33.03
CA PHE A 786 -43.60 -33.59 31.63
C PHE A 786 -44.45 -34.47 30.72
N THR A 787 -44.63 -34.03 29.47
CA THR A 787 -45.36 -34.81 28.45
C THR A 787 -44.42 -35.10 27.30
N LEU A 788 -44.28 -36.38 26.93
CA LEU A 788 -43.60 -36.80 25.71
C LEU A 788 -44.64 -37.00 24.61
N HIS A 789 -44.52 -36.26 23.52
CA HIS A 789 -45.33 -36.41 22.32
C HIS A 789 -44.58 -37.26 21.29
N ASN A 790 -45.19 -38.35 20.84
CA ASN A 790 -44.70 -39.16 19.74
C ASN A 790 -45.46 -38.84 18.45
N PRO A 791 -44.87 -38.05 17.53
CA PRO A 791 -45.51 -37.68 16.27
C PRO A 791 -45.52 -38.82 15.23
N THR A 792 -44.81 -39.92 15.49
CA THR A 792 -44.69 -41.05 14.56
C THR A 792 -45.83 -42.05 14.70
N ASN A 793 -46.07 -42.85 13.66
CA ASN A 793 -47.09 -43.92 13.69
C ASN A 793 -46.60 -45.22 14.38
N SER A 794 -45.38 -45.24 14.94
CA SER A 794 -44.76 -46.38 15.59
C SER A 794 -44.58 -46.16 17.09
N SER A 795 -44.69 -47.22 17.88
CA SER A 795 -44.39 -47.14 19.32
C SER A 795 -42.89 -47.09 19.58
N VAL A 796 -42.45 -46.21 20.47
CA VAL A 796 -41.03 -46.07 20.86
C VAL A 796 -40.76 -46.86 22.16
N PRO A 797 -39.73 -47.73 22.19
CA PRO A 797 -39.36 -48.43 23.41
C PRO A 797 -39.00 -47.46 24.53
N PHE A 798 -39.53 -47.72 25.73
CA PHE A 798 -39.27 -46.94 26.93
C PHE A 798 -38.96 -47.89 28.08
N ARG A 799 -37.95 -47.53 28.87
CA ARG A 799 -37.56 -48.25 30.09
C ARG A 799 -37.29 -47.27 31.21
N LEU A 800 -37.38 -47.79 32.42
CA LEU A 800 -37.09 -47.05 33.64
C LEU A 800 -35.81 -47.65 34.26
N ASP A 801 -34.85 -46.79 34.58
CA ASP A 801 -33.60 -47.16 35.22
C ASP A 801 -33.60 -46.63 36.65
N ARG A 802 -33.29 -47.50 37.61
CA ARG A 802 -33.35 -47.19 39.04
C ARG A 802 -31.95 -47.27 39.60
N GLY A 803 -31.45 -46.14 40.07
CA GLY A 803 -30.10 -46.01 40.62
C GLY A 803 -30.10 -45.51 42.07
N GLY A 804 -28.92 -45.49 42.68
CA GLY A 804 -28.70 -44.90 43.99
C GLY A 804 -28.57 -45.89 45.15
N SER A 805 -28.35 -45.34 46.35
CA SER A 805 -28.04 -46.06 47.59
C SER A 805 -29.17 -46.04 48.63
N PHE A 806 -30.29 -45.34 48.36
CA PHE A 806 -31.41 -45.20 49.29
C PHE A 806 -32.52 -46.23 49.02
N ASP A 807 -33.12 -46.77 50.09
CA ASP A 807 -34.08 -47.89 50.00
C ASP A 807 -35.47 -47.50 49.45
N ASP A 808 -35.88 -46.22 49.55
CA ASP A 808 -37.14 -45.72 48.97
C ASP A 808 -36.93 -45.12 47.56
N ASP A 809 -37.89 -45.40 46.67
CA ASP A 809 -37.82 -45.07 45.24
C ASP A 809 -38.84 -43.99 44.85
N TRP A 810 -38.66 -43.38 43.68
CA TRP A 810 -39.59 -42.40 43.10
C TRP A 810 -40.95 -43.05 42.78
N GLU A 811 -42.05 -42.39 43.15
CA GLU A 811 -43.38 -42.79 42.70
C GLU A 811 -43.64 -42.26 41.29
N HIS A 812 -44.20 -43.08 40.40
CA HIS A 812 -44.47 -42.73 39.01
C HIS A 812 -45.80 -43.32 38.51
N ASN A 813 -46.40 -42.67 37.51
CA ASN A 813 -47.64 -43.11 36.86
C ASN A 813 -47.44 -44.02 35.62
N TRP A 814 -46.20 -44.37 35.27
CA TRP A 814 -45.91 -45.23 34.11
C TRP A 814 -46.37 -46.69 34.30
N ASP A 815 -47.00 -47.26 33.27
CA ASP A 815 -47.68 -48.56 33.27
C ASP A 815 -46.84 -49.71 32.69
N GLY A 816 -45.59 -49.44 32.30
CA GLY A 816 -44.66 -50.44 31.76
C GLY A 816 -44.73 -50.62 30.24
N ASN A 817 -45.54 -49.83 29.53
CA ASN A 817 -45.70 -49.91 28.08
C ASN A 817 -44.74 -48.99 27.31
N SER A 818 -44.49 -49.32 26.05
CA SER A 818 -43.81 -48.43 25.08
C SER A 818 -44.63 -47.16 24.82
N LEU A 819 -43.98 -46.06 24.46
CA LEU A 819 -44.64 -44.80 24.11
C LEU A 819 -45.45 -44.96 22.81
N SER A 820 -46.78 -45.00 22.90
CA SER A 820 -47.67 -45.03 21.74
C SER A 820 -47.66 -43.68 20.99
N PRO A 821 -48.10 -43.64 19.72
CA PRO A 821 -48.34 -42.37 19.01
C PRO A 821 -49.23 -41.42 19.83
N GLY A 822 -48.89 -40.13 19.86
CA GLY A 822 -49.55 -39.09 20.66
C GLY A 822 -48.87 -38.78 22.00
N ASP A 823 -49.63 -38.20 22.92
CA ASP A 823 -49.11 -37.69 24.20
C ASP A 823 -49.05 -38.76 25.28
N THR A 824 -47.91 -38.86 25.95
CA THR A 824 -47.72 -39.64 27.19
C THR A 824 -47.31 -38.70 28.32
N VAL A 825 -48.15 -38.60 29.34
CA VAL A 825 -47.95 -37.70 30.48
C VAL A 825 -47.28 -38.45 31.63
N PHE A 826 -46.15 -37.94 32.11
CA PHE A 826 -45.44 -38.45 33.28
C PHE A 826 -45.69 -37.53 34.48
N GLU A 827 -46.10 -38.14 35.59
CA GLU A 827 -46.22 -37.50 36.90
C GLU A 827 -45.37 -38.29 37.90
N LEU A 828 -44.35 -37.62 38.45
CA LEU A 828 -43.36 -38.21 39.35
C LEU A 828 -43.45 -37.57 40.74
N THR A 829 -43.24 -38.36 41.78
CA THR A 829 -43.12 -37.88 43.17
C THR A 829 -41.78 -38.33 43.77
N PRO A 830 -40.93 -37.40 44.25
CA PRO A 830 -39.62 -37.74 44.78
C PRO A 830 -39.71 -38.47 46.14
N PRO A 831 -38.78 -39.39 46.44
CA PRO A 831 -38.66 -40.00 47.76
C PRO A 831 -38.11 -39.00 48.79
N ASN A 832 -38.27 -39.28 50.08
CA ASN A 832 -37.66 -38.50 51.18
C ASN A 832 -36.16 -38.82 51.35
N ALA A 833 -35.44 -38.96 50.24
CA ALA A 833 -33.99 -39.14 50.23
C ALA A 833 -33.28 -37.79 50.43
N PRO A 834 -32.07 -37.78 51.03
CA PRO A 834 -31.23 -36.58 51.11
C PRO A 834 -31.01 -35.92 49.74
N LEU A 835 -30.80 -36.71 48.69
CA LEU A 835 -30.74 -36.26 47.31
C LEU A 835 -31.42 -37.28 46.40
N ALA A 836 -32.29 -36.81 45.50
CA ALA A 836 -32.89 -37.62 44.46
C ALA A 836 -32.85 -36.89 43.12
N THR A 837 -32.54 -37.60 42.05
CA THR A 837 -32.35 -37.04 40.70
C THR A 837 -33.18 -37.78 39.65
N MET A 838 -33.59 -37.06 38.61
CA MET A 838 -34.34 -37.59 37.48
C MET A 838 -33.86 -36.97 36.18
N TRP A 839 -33.67 -37.77 35.13
CA TRP A 839 -33.39 -37.30 33.76
C TRP A 839 -33.77 -38.33 32.69
N LEU A 840 -33.80 -37.88 31.44
CA LEU A 840 -34.06 -38.71 30.26
C LEU A 840 -32.79 -38.90 29.40
N SER A 841 -32.54 -40.11 28.92
CA SER A 841 -31.50 -40.42 27.92
C SER A 841 -32.01 -41.38 26.84
N PHE A 842 -31.21 -41.56 25.78
CA PHE A 842 -31.42 -42.58 24.76
C PHE A 842 -30.29 -43.60 24.81
N GLU A 843 -30.59 -44.83 25.19
CA GLU A 843 -29.56 -45.87 25.34
C GLU A 843 -30.03 -47.19 24.75
N ALA A 844 -29.16 -47.84 23.98
CA ALA A 844 -29.41 -49.15 23.38
C ALA A 844 -30.75 -49.25 22.62
N GLY A 845 -31.17 -48.17 21.97
CA GLY A 845 -32.41 -48.12 21.17
C GLY A 845 -33.70 -47.92 21.98
N SER A 846 -33.61 -47.55 23.26
CA SER A 846 -34.77 -47.25 24.12
C SER A 846 -34.61 -45.88 24.76
N VAL A 847 -35.73 -45.17 24.92
CA VAL A 847 -35.82 -44.01 25.82
C VAL A 847 -35.70 -44.54 27.25
N VAL A 848 -34.88 -43.89 28.07
CA VAL A 848 -34.61 -44.28 29.45
C VAL A 848 -34.95 -43.13 30.38
N LEU A 849 -35.86 -43.37 31.32
CA LEU A 849 -36.08 -42.48 32.46
C LEU A 849 -35.27 -42.98 33.64
N HIS A 850 -34.24 -42.22 33.98
CA HIS A 850 -33.36 -42.48 35.12
C HIS A 850 -33.97 -41.86 36.37
N LEU A 851 -34.12 -42.66 37.41
CA LEU A 851 -34.60 -42.25 38.72
C LEU A 851 -33.58 -42.74 39.75
N SER A 852 -32.88 -41.82 40.40
CA SER A 852 -31.85 -42.16 41.39
C SER A 852 -32.14 -41.51 42.74
N SER A 853 -31.82 -42.22 43.83
CA SER A 853 -31.95 -41.76 45.21
C SER A 853 -30.70 -42.08 46.04
N TYR A 854 -30.09 -41.07 46.65
CA TYR A 854 -28.79 -41.17 47.33
C TYR A 854 -28.93 -40.88 48.83
N GLN A 855 -28.22 -41.66 49.65
CA GLN A 855 -28.16 -41.55 51.12
C GLN A 855 -26.82 -41.00 51.62
#